data_AF-A0A369KEK1-F1
#
_entry.id   AF-A0A369KEK1-F1
#
_cell.length_a   1.000
_cell.length_b   1.000
_cell.length_c   1.000
_cell.angle_alpha   90.00
_cell.angle_beta   90.00
_cell.angle_gamma   90.00
#
_symmetry.space_group_name_H-M   'P 1'
#
loop_
_entity.id
_entity.type
_entity.pdbx_description
1 polymer ?
#
loop_
_entity_poly.entity_id
_entity_poly.type
_entity_poly.pdbx_seq_one_letter_code
_entity_poly.pdbx_strand_id
1 'polypeptide(L)'
;MQKESSGGRDFVFPALPLGVFELPRLHPDLPQLFAAVKVQMAKVPLEERFPCLSRLLYRWIVSIPHPVFLLPSLLALLRQVNESGLLDRTCHFLDWERWLLFESSSTLEEELDVRSKIVGKKALRETYQTYFPIGSGRFYKGPHYVVAHPSPDLDTLVCSFWGWLDAFGAKVCDRLHIWCIPAGKVNPTDQALFDSLLGKGHVTLLSIRRSSLEPEALELSSPCLIRSWEEDLFSEMASYTLLVNDQGRYVGEWSTVDTENFYSAVMPLIHLLESFEIQMRSNLLLCFSEEDPGHSLKALFDSSQGKSLQEQVVFQHYSPATQRRLSLLFEKLFLISIDATMGDLGSKLDGLGIKSLSQFFKNLEHLLRHDFSKMETRLLITKIRETLSPLETVSETCLAFLKKGRSALCIKESVWQDEKRWVTPETPLRQLEELFQVKGSPLSLVRLNQKGEPLPLGYLERERVQSTMCGTLSLRDFSDRKDLHASPKLDVISVIDHHKTCISTTAPSFLLTANVQACSVLLEELEQAFSFQQTCSEGMYTHPERAHLFAISLLAAVFDDTDLLAKGQKRDCLAVHRLLEQLRGEQQNWDKGASLTEIKKKLLATHAAFEIYSKFFELRQNNTEKAIVSAASGTSFDLFQDTKGGDTLMGQSKLFWDNWKTLRANREKVMLQWVRFCLSKSPTALFYGHIVSTLLNARQITAQEDHPKDHQDQLWLTGKSPVALRDFLYLLYENELANQEIKIELINGNILETESHPILKSCQDILHQSIQEIDQPILVLHFPAGKLNSRKASVAPYIRTKKP
;
A
#
# COMPACT_ATOMS: atom_id res chain seq x y z
N MET A 1 -3.85 22.94 55.07
CA MET A 1 -3.53 21.50 54.99
C MET A 1 -4.82 20.71 55.05
N GLN A 2 -5.48 20.51 53.92
CA GLN A 2 -6.57 19.55 53.75
C GLN A 2 -6.13 18.63 52.60
N LYS A 3 -6.10 17.32 52.90
CA LYS A 3 -5.89 16.26 51.91
C LYS A 3 -7.14 16.19 51.05
N GLU A 4 -7.09 16.77 49.86
CA GLU A 4 -8.01 16.36 48.79
C GLU A 4 -7.55 14.98 48.32
N SER A 5 -8.36 13.98 48.66
CA SER A 5 -8.26 12.64 48.12
C SER A 5 -8.46 12.72 46.61
N SER A 6 -7.40 12.45 45.85
CA SER A 6 -7.46 12.11 44.43
C SER A 6 -8.38 10.90 44.27
N GLY A 7 -9.66 11.18 44.04
CA GLY A 7 -10.63 10.18 43.61
C GLY A 7 -10.28 9.76 42.19
N GLY A 8 -9.31 8.84 42.08
CA GLY A 8 -9.12 8.05 40.87
C GLY A 8 -10.44 7.35 40.60
N ARG A 9 -11.18 7.82 39.60
CA ARG A 9 -12.32 7.06 39.09
C ARG A 9 -11.71 5.86 38.41
N ASP A 10 -11.70 4.73 39.10
CA ASP A 10 -11.51 3.43 38.46
C ASP A 10 -12.63 3.31 37.42
N PHE A 11 -12.31 3.58 36.16
CA PHE A 11 -13.17 3.27 35.02
C PHE A 11 -13.23 1.75 34.93
N VAL A 12 -14.08 1.13 35.74
CA VAL A 12 -14.47 -0.26 35.59
C VAL A 12 -15.34 -0.30 34.34
N PHE A 13 -14.74 -0.70 33.22
CA PHE A 13 -15.48 -0.88 31.98
C PHE A 13 -16.54 -1.97 32.19
N PRO A 14 -17.81 -1.73 31.82
CA PRO A 14 -18.81 -2.79 31.85
C PRO A 14 -18.34 -3.94 30.95
N ALA A 15 -18.50 -5.19 31.42
CA ALA A 15 -18.20 -6.37 30.63
C ALA A 15 -18.87 -6.25 29.26
N LEU A 16 -18.07 -6.26 28.19
CA LEU A 16 -18.59 -6.18 26.83
C LEU A 16 -19.43 -7.45 26.56
N PRO A 17 -20.68 -7.34 26.07
CA PRO A 17 -21.52 -8.50 25.76
C PRO A 17 -21.07 -9.28 24.52
N LEU A 18 -19.89 -9.00 23.95
CA LEU A 18 -19.44 -9.61 22.72
C LEU A 18 -19.08 -11.08 22.99
N GLY A 19 -19.76 -11.99 22.29
CA GLY A 19 -19.27 -13.36 22.16
C GLY A 19 -17.88 -13.36 21.52
N VAL A 20 -17.09 -14.41 21.77
CA VAL A 20 -15.64 -14.44 21.46
C VAL A 20 -15.28 -14.20 19.98
N PHE A 21 -16.25 -14.30 19.08
CA PHE A 21 -16.07 -14.04 17.65
C PHE A 21 -17.28 -13.32 17.05
N GLU A 22 -17.95 -12.48 17.84
CA GLU A 22 -18.87 -11.52 17.28
C GLU A 22 -18.09 -10.44 16.55
N LEU A 23 -18.55 -10.09 15.34
CA LEU A 23 -17.95 -8.99 14.61
C LEU A 23 -18.01 -7.72 15.47
N PRO A 24 -16.96 -6.87 15.43
CA PRO A 24 -16.98 -5.57 16.08
C PRO A 24 -18.24 -4.81 15.70
N ARG A 25 -18.82 -4.09 16.66
CA ARG A 25 -20.07 -3.39 16.40
C ARG A 25 -19.79 -2.27 15.41
N LEU A 26 -20.54 -2.28 14.32
CA LEU A 26 -20.48 -1.17 13.38
C LEU A 26 -21.10 0.05 14.05
N HIS A 27 -20.51 1.22 13.81
CA HIS A 27 -21.00 2.47 14.33
C HIS A 27 -22.46 2.67 13.87
N PRO A 28 -23.39 3.08 14.77
CA PRO A 28 -24.82 3.12 14.47
C PRO A 28 -25.18 4.05 13.30
N ASP A 29 -24.35 5.06 13.04
CA ASP A 29 -24.55 6.01 11.94
C ASP A 29 -24.08 5.51 10.55
N LEU A 30 -23.46 4.32 10.48
CA LEU A 30 -22.91 3.78 9.24
C LEU A 30 -23.98 3.64 8.12
N PRO A 31 -25.21 3.13 8.38
CA PRO A 31 -26.25 3.06 7.35
C PRO A 31 -26.66 4.44 6.82
N GLN A 32 -26.76 5.45 7.68
CA GLN A 32 -27.09 6.82 7.29
C GLN A 32 -25.96 7.43 6.46
N LEU A 33 -24.71 7.20 6.85
CA LEU A 33 -23.54 7.63 6.08
C LEU A 33 -23.53 7.00 4.68
N PHE A 34 -23.77 5.70 4.58
CA PHE A 34 -23.80 5.02 3.28
C PHE A 34 -24.92 5.53 2.37
N ALA A 35 -26.10 5.80 2.94
CA ALA A 35 -27.19 6.44 2.21
C ALA A 35 -26.79 7.84 1.70
N ALA A 36 -26.13 8.64 2.55
CA ALA A 36 -25.63 9.95 2.15
C ALA A 36 -24.57 9.86 1.04
N VAL A 37 -23.66 8.89 1.12
CA VAL A 37 -22.65 8.60 0.09
C VAL A 37 -23.33 8.32 -1.26
N LYS A 38 -24.33 7.45 -1.32
CA LYS A 38 -25.08 7.16 -2.55
C LYS A 38 -25.71 8.42 -3.15
N VAL A 39 -26.39 9.22 -2.32
CA VAL A 39 -27.08 10.43 -2.75
C VAL A 39 -26.09 11.47 -3.28
N GLN A 40 -24.93 11.65 -2.64
CA GLN A 40 -23.93 12.62 -3.07
C GLN A 40 -23.18 12.15 -4.32
N MET A 41 -22.82 10.86 -4.39
CA MET A 41 -22.13 10.29 -5.55
C MET A 41 -22.97 10.33 -6.82
N ALA A 42 -24.30 10.25 -6.72
CA ALA A 42 -25.20 10.41 -7.86
C ALA A 42 -25.19 11.84 -8.45
N LYS A 43 -24.72 12.84 -7.69
CA LYS A 43 -24.71 14.26 -8.09
C LYS A 43 -23.38 14.73 -8.66
N VAL A 44 -22.30 13.96 -8.49
CA VAL A 44 -20.96 14.34 -8.93
C VAL A 44 -20.49 13.46 -10.10
N PRO A 45 -19.66 14.01 -11.02
CA PRO A 45 -19.01 13.23 -12.07
C PRO A 45 -18.24 12.04 -11.50
N LEU A 46 -18.10 10.97 -12.30
CA LEU A 46 -17.49 9.70 -11.87
C LEU A 46 -16.07 9.93 -11.32
N GLU A 47 -15.32 10.82 -11.93
CA GLU A 47 -13.95 11.20 -11.59
C GLU A 47 -13.86 11.90 -10.22
N GLU A 48 -14.92 12.60 -9.80
CA GLU A 48 -14.99 13.32 -8.52
C GLU A 48 -15.55 12.48 -7.37
N ARG A 49 -16.08 11.28 -7.66
CA ARG A 49 -16.74 10.44 -6.65
C ARG A 49 -15.79 9.98 -5.55
N PHE A 50 -14.54 9.68 -5.87
CA PHE A 50 -13.56 9.27 -4.86
C PHE A 50 -13.19 10.43 -3.91
N PRO A 51 -12.79 11.63 -4.39
CA PRO A 51 -12.63 12.79 -3.52
C PRO A 51 -13.90 13.18 -2.73
N CYS A 52 -15.08 12.98 -3.31
CA CYS A 52 -16.35 13.15 -2.60
C CYS A 52 -16.50 12.15 -1.43
N LEU A 53 -16.26 10.86 -1.68
CA LEU A 53 -16.25 9.81 -0.65
C LEU A 53 -15.31 10.15 0.50
N SER A 54 -14.07 10.49 0.17
CA SER A 54 -13.04 10.73 1.17
C SER A 54 -13.34 11.93 2.04
N ARG A 55 -13.92 13.01 1.48
CA ARG A 55 -14.42 14.17 2.25
C ARG A 55 -15.57 13.81 3.18
N LEU A 56 -16.53 13.01 2.71
CA LEU A 56 -17.66 12.55 3.53
C LEU A 56 -17.17 11.68 4.69
N LEU A 57 -16.25 10.75 4.41
CA LEU A 57 -15.59 9.91 5.41
C LEU A 57 -14.84 10.73 6.45
N TYR A 58 -14.00 11.68 6.01
CA TYR A 58 -13.24 12.54 6.91
C TYR A 58 -14.17 13.34 7.84
N ARG A 59 -15.19 14.00 7.28
CA ARG A 59 -16.16 14.77 8.07
C ARG A 59 -16.90 13.90 9.08
N TRP A 60 -17.29 12.69 8.68
CA TRP A 60 -17.93 11.73 9.57
C TRP A 60 -17.00 11.32 10.72
N ILE A 61 -15.75 10.94 10.44
CA ILE A 61 -14.78 10.57 11.48
C ILE A 61 -14.51 11.74 12.44
N VAL A 62 -14.31 12.95 11.92
CA VAL A 62 -14.09 14.15 12.74
C VAL A 62 -15.29 14.41 13.65
N SER A 63 -16.52 14.23 13.16
CA SER A 63 -17.75 14.49 13.93
C SER A 63 -17.99 13.51 15.09
N ILE A 64 -17.36 12.34 15.08
CA ILE A 64 -17.57 11.32 16.12
C ILE A 64 -16.69 11.64 17.34
N PRO A 65 -17.26 11.73 18.54
CA PRO A 65 -16.49 11.98 19.76
C PRO A 65 -15.69 10.75 20.20
N HIS A 66 -14.63 10.99 20.96
CA HIS A 66 -13.92 9.94 21.68
C HIS A 66 -14.68 9.46 22.92
N PRO A 67 -14.42 8.22 23.40
CA PRO A 67 -13.59 7.18 22.78
C PRO A 67 -14.35 6.43 21.68
N VAL A 68 -13.66 6.07 20.60
CA VAL A 68 -14.26 5.29 19.49
C VAL A 68 -13.21 4.44 18.78
N PHE A 69 -13.64 3.33 18.15
CA PHE A 69 -12.87 2.47 17.24
C PHE A 69 -13.59 2.33 15.90
N LEU A 70 -13.14 3.03 14.86
CA LEU A 70 -13.86 3.15 13.59
C LEU A 70 -13.37 2.23 12.46
N LEU A 71 -12.23 1.55 12.61
CA LEU A 71 -11.68 0.69 11.54
C LEU A 71 -12.70 -0.31 10.98
N PRO A 72 -13.44 -1.10 11.79
CA PRO A 72 -14.41 -2.06 11.25
C PRO A 72 -15.53 -1.40 10.44
N SER A 73 -16.01 -0.24 10.90
CA SER A 73 -17.07 0.53 10.25
C SER A 73 -16.61 1.13 8.92
N LEU A 74 -15.37 1.64 8.88
CA LEU A 74 -14.76 2.19 7.68
C LEU A 74 -14.59 1.10 6.62
N LEU A 75 -14.10 -0.08 7.00
CA LEU A 75 -13.91 -1.20 6.07
C LEU A 75 -15.24 -1.74 5.54
N ALA A 76 -16.26 -1.83 6.40
CA ALA A 76 -17.61 -2.18 5.98
C ALA A 76 -18.17 -1.18 4.96
N LEU A 77 -17.95 0.13 5.17
CA LEU A 77 -18.37 1.15 4.19
C LEU A 77 -17.64 0.99 2.86
N LEU A 78 -16.31 0.87 2.87
CA LEU A 78 -15.52 0.73 1.64
C LEU A 78 -15.94 -0.52 0.86
N ARG A 79 -16.22 -1.63 1.56
CA ARG A 79 -16.77 -2.83 0.94
C ARG A 79 -18.12 -2.57 0.28
N GLN A 80 -19.05 -1.94 0.99
CA GLN A 80 -20.37 -1.61 0.45
C GLN A 80 -20.31 -0.67 -0.77
N VAL A 81 -19.37 0.28 -0.77
CA VAL A 81 -19.10 1.18 -1.90
C VAL A 81 -18.59 0.38 -3.11
N ASN A 82 -17.63 -0.51 -2.89
CA ASN A 82 -17.06 -1.36 -3.94
C ASN A 82 -18.11 -2.33 -4.52
N GLU A 83 -18.88 -3.00 -3.66
CA GLU A 83 -19.97 -3.91 -4.06
C GLU A 83 -21.09 -3.19 -4.83
N SER A 84 -21.31 -1.90 -4.55
CA SER A 84 -22.33 -1.10 -5.24
C SER A 84 -21.86 -0.51 -6.57
N GLY A 85 -20.60 -0.70 -6.96
CA GLY A 85 -20.05 -0.12 -8.20
C GLY A 85 -20.15 1.40 -8.27
N LEU A 86 -20.10 2.08 -7.11
CA LEU A 86 -20.26 3.54 -7.07
C LEU A 86 -19.05 4.28 -7.65
N LEU A 87 -17.88 3.64 -7.65
CA LEU A 87 -16.61 4.13 -8.17
C LEU A 87 -16.23 3.38 -9.45
N ASP A 88 -15.36 3.98 -10.26
CA ASP A 88 -14.79 3.38 -11.48
C ASP A 88 -13.72 2.30 -11.21
N ARG A 89 -13.38 2.10 -9.92
CA ARG A 89 -12.36 1.19 -9.43
C ARG A 89 -12.68 0.69 -8.03
N THR A 90 -12.02 -0.39 -7.64
CA THR A 90 -11.96 -0.83 -6.24
C THR A 90 -11.22 0.22 -5.42
N CYS A 91 -11.86 0.70 -4.35
CA CYS A 91 -11.26 1.57 -3.36
C CYS A 91 -10.64 0.74 -2.23
N HIS A 92 -9.34 0.89 -2.03
CA HIS A 92 -8.64 0.30 -0.89
C HIS A 92 -8.55 1.33 0.26
N PHE A 93 -8.22 0.86 1.47
CA PHE A 93 -7.96 1.75 2.61
C PHE A 93 -6.77 2.68 2.33
N LEU A 94 -5.76 2.17 1.63
CA LEU A 94 -4.57 2.92 1.24
C LEU A 94 -4.88 4.13 0.34
N ASP A 95 -5.87 4.00 -0.56
CA ASP A 95 -6.32 5.13 -1.38
C ASP A 95 -6.82 6.28 -0.48
N TRP A 96 -7.57 5.93 0.57
CA TRP A 96 -8.11 6.91 1.51
C TRP A 96 -7.02 7.51 2.41
N GLU A 97 -6.05 6.73 2.89
CA GLU A 97 -4.90 7.29 3.63
C GLU A 97 -4.12 8.27 2.75
N ARG A 98 -3.91 7.94 1.47
CA ARG A 98 -3.25 8.85 0.52
C ARG A 98 -4.00 10.17 0.41
N TRP A 99 -5.32 10.10 0.24
CA TRP A 99 -6.18 11.29 0.20
C TRP A 99 -6.05 12.10 1.50
N LEU A 100 -6.05 11.44 2.66
CA LEU A 100 -5.88 12.10 3.96
C LEU A 100 -4.55 12.86 4.03
N LEU A 101 -3.45 12.24 3.58
CA LEU A 101 -2.11 12.83 3.64
C LEU A 101 -1.90 13.99 2.66
N PHE A 102 -2.52 13.93 1.48
CA PHE A 102 -2.14 14.79 0.35
C PHE A 102 -3.22 15.77 -0.08
N GLU A 103 -4.50 15.46 0.15
CA GLU A 103 -5.63 16.20 -0.43
C GLU A 103 -6.58 16.80 0.62
N SER A 104 -6.51 16.35 1.88
CA SER A 104 -7.49 16.72 2.92
C SER A 104 -7.30 18.14 3.49
N SER A 105 -6.14 18.76 3.28
CA SER A 105 -5.69 20.00 3.96
C SER A 105 -5.66 19.93 5.50
N SER A 106 -5.74 18.73 6.10
CA SER A 106 -5.71 18.57 7.55
C SER A 106 -4.34 18.91 8.14
N THR A 107 -4.35 19.50 9.33
CA THR A 107 -3.16 19.67 10.16
C THR A 107 -2.67 18.33 10.72
N LEU A 108 -1.40 18.28 11.17
CA LEU A 108 -0.85 17.08 11.80
C LEU A 108 -1.67 16.61 13.02
N GLU A 109 -2.19 17.55 13.82
CA GLU A 109 -3.00 17.24 15.00
C GLU A 109 -4.35 16.61 14.61
N GLU A 110 -5.03 17.18 13.61
CA GLU A 110 -6.27 16.61 13.07
C GLU A 110 -6.05 15.23 12.46
N GLU A 111 -4.93 15.03 11.74
CA GLU A 111 -4.57 13.71 11.22
C GLU A 111 -4.37 12.68 12.34
N LEU A 112 -3.67 13.05 13.41
CA LEU A 112 -3.44 12.17 14.56
C LEU A 112 -4.75 11.87 15.30
N ASP A 113 -5.66 12.85 15.43
CA ASP A 113 -6.99 12.65 16.01
C ASP A 113 -7.81 11.65 15.18
N VAL A 114 -7.91 11.88 13.86
CA VAL A 114 -8.59 10.99 12.91
C VAL A 114 -8.02 9.57 12.95
N ARG A 115 -6.68 9.44 12.92
CA ARG A 115 -5.99 8.15 13.02
C ARG A 115 -6.34 7.45 14.33
N SER A 116 -6.31 8.17 15.46
CA SER A 116 -6.64 7.62 16.79
C SER A 116 -8.07 7.07 16.90
N LYS A 117 -9.05 7.74 16.27
CA LYS A 117 -10.44 7.27 16.16
C LYS A 117 -10.56 6.00 15.32
N ILE A 118 -9.83 5.93 14.21
CA ILE A 118 -9.81 4.73 13.34
C ILE A 118 -9.21 3.55 14.11
N VAL A 119 -8.03 3.73 14.70
CA VAL A 119 -7.32 2.63 15.39
C VAL A 119 -7.95 2.26 16.72
N GLY A 120 -8.77 3.13 17.30
CA GLY A 120 -9.37 2.88 18.62
C GLY A 120 -8.39 3.06 19.77
N LYS A 121 -7.37 3.91 19.59
CA LYS A 121 -6.28 4.11 20.56
C LYS A 121 -5.79 5.54 20.44
N LYS A 122 -6.06 6.35 21.46
CA LYS A 122 -5.53 7.72 21.59
C LYS A 122 -4.40 7.70 22.59
N ALA A 123 -3.21 8.02 22.13
CA ALA A 123 -2.01 8.11 22.93
C ALA A 123 -1.09 9.20 22.37
N LEU A 124 -0.16 9.68 23.19
CA LEU A 124 0.91 10.54 22.69
C LEU A 124 1.78 9.72 21.73
N ARG A 125 2.25 10.37 20.68
CA ARG A 125 3.05 9.73 19.65
C ARG A 125 4.32 9.11 20.25
N GLU A 126 4.91 9.76 21.24
CA GLU A 126 6.10 9.32 21.96
C GLU A 126 5.88 8.00 22.71
N THR A 127 4.66 7.68 23.14
CA THR A 127 4.34 6.41 23.81
C THR A 127 4.54 5.22 22.87
N TYR A 128 4.40 5.43 21.56
CA TYR A 128 4.69 4.41 20.54
C TYR A 128 6.19 4.13 20.35
N GLN A 129 7.07 4.85 21.08
CA GLN A 129 8.51 4.54 21.16
C GLN A 129 8.77 3.09 21.61
N THR A 130 7.81 2.50 22.32
CA THR A 130 7.81 1.10 22.74
C THR A 130 7.76 0.11 21.57
N TYR A 131 7.24 0.52 20.40
CA TYR A 131 7.19 -0.33 19.19
C TYR A 131 8.13 0.15 18.08
N PHE A 132 8.32 1.47 17.96
CA PHE A 132 9.04 2.11 16.85
C PHE A 132 10.01 3.17 17.36
N PRO A 133 11.21 3.33 16.79
CA PRO A 133 12.18 4.34 17.20
C PRO A 133 11.85 5.77 16.73
N ILE A 134 10.68 6.29 17.15
CA ILE A 134 10.08 7.56 16.69
C ILE A 134 10.13 8.72 17.69
N GLY A 135 10.87 8.56 18.78
CA GLY A 135 11.04 9.56 19.84
C GLY A 135 11.62 10.88 19.31
N SER A 136 11.52 11.92 20.14
CA SER A 136 11.95 13.28 19.78
C SER A 136 11.26 13.85 18.53
N GLY A 137 9.99 13.50 18.31
CA GLY A 137 9.20 13.99 17.18
C GLY A 137 9.65 13.49 15.80
N ARG A 138 10.43 12.41 15.72
CA ARG A 138 10.99 11.92 14.46
C ARG A 138 9.92 11.28 13.57
N PHE A 139 9.81 11.75 12.33
CA PHE A 139 9.09 11.07 11.24
C PHE A 139 10.11 10.47 10.26
N TYR A 140 9.92 9.21 9.89
CA TYR A 140 10.72 8.59 8.84
C TYR A 140 10.29 9.08 7.46
N LYS A 141 11.27 9.32 6.58
CA LYS A 141 11.00 9.72 5.19
C LYS A 141 10.59 8.51 4.34
N GLY A 142 9.60 8.69 3.49
CA GLY A 142 9.09 7.64 2.60
C GLY A 142 8.05 6.75 3.28
N PRO A 143 7.53 5.72 2.60
CA PRO A 143 6.56 4.79 3.15
C PRO A 143 7.11 3.98 4.33
N HIS A 144 6.19 3.51 5.19
CA HIS A 144 6.48 2.53 6.22
C HIS A 144 5.73 1.23 5.94
N TYR A 145 6.45 0.13 5.78
CA TYR A 145 5.86 -1.19 5.59
C TYR A 145 5.91 -1.98 6.89
N VAL A 146 4.79 -2.58 7.27
CA VAL A 146 4.76 -3.64 8.27
C VAL A 146 4.49 -4.94 7.55
N VAL A 147 5.42 -5.88 7.66
CA VAL A 147 5.52 -7.01 6.74
C VAL A 147 5.30 -8.31 7.49
N ALA A 148 4.44 -9.15 6.92
CA ALA A 148 4.28 -10.54 7.31
C ALA A 148 5.40 -11.41 6.70
N HIS A 149 5.80 -12.49 7.37
CA HIS A 149 6.72 -13.51 6.85
C HIS A 149 6.25 -14.05 5.47
N PRO A 150 7.16 -14.42 4.52
CA PRO A 150 6.81 -14.92 3.18
C PRO A 150 5.84 -16.09 3.11
N SER A 151 5.85 -16.94 4.14
CA SER A 151 4.86 -17.98 4.36
C SER A 151 4.10 -17.64 5.63
N PRO A 152 3.14 -16.70 5.57
CA PRO A 152 2.52 -16.16 6.77
C PRO A 152 1.57 -17.20 7.35
N ASP A 153 1.85 -17.62 8.58
CA ASP A 153 0.90 -18.31 9.44
C ASP A 153 0.04 -17.30 10.22
N LEU A 154 -0.80 -17.81 11.10
CA LEU A 154 -1.71 -16.97 11.87
C LEU A 154 -0.95 -15.98 12.76
N ASP A 155 0.12 -16.41 13.42
CA ASP A 155 0.88 -15.57 14.35
C ASP A 155 1.57 -14.41 13.64
N THR A 156 2.22 -14.69 12.51
CA THR A 156 2.75 -13.67 11.61
C THR A 156 1.66 -12.67 11.18
N LEU A 157 0.48 -13.14 10.76
CA LEU A 157 -0.59 -12.26 10.27
C LEU A 157 -1.14 -11.37 11.37
N VAL A 158 -1.36 -11.92 12.56
CA VAL A 158 -1.82 -11.18 13.74
C VAL A 158 -0.79 -10.14 14.16
N CYS A 159 0.49 -10.52 14.27
CA CYS A 159 1.55 -9.62 14.67
C CYS A 159 1.78 -8.48 13.66
N SER A 160 1.76 -8.79 12.36
CA SER A 160 1.89 -7.78 11.30
C SER A 160 0.69 -6.85 11.19
N PHE A 161 -0.53 -7.36 11.36
CA PHE A 161 -1.75 -6.54 11.37
C PHE A 161 -1.72 -5.51 12.50
N TRP A 162 -1.47 -5.94 13.74
CA TRP A 162 -1.43 -5.02 14.88
C TRP A 162 -0.22 -4.09 14.82
N GLY A 163 0.92 -4.58 14.34
CA GLY A 163 2.07 -3.72 14.05
C GLY A 163 1.73 -2.62 13.03
N TRP A 164 0.98 -2.93 11.98
CA TRP A 164 0.51 -1.94 11.02
C TRP A 164 -0.47 -0.96 11.65
N LEU A 165 -1.44 -1.46 12.42
CA LEU A 165 -2.45 -0.61 13.04
C LEU A 165 -1.82 0.41 14.00
N ASP A 166 -0.84 -0.02 14.80
CA ASP A 166 -0.11 0.87 15.70
C ASP A 166 0.82 1.82 14.93
N ALA A 167 1.46 1.38 13.83
CA ALA A 167 2.26 2.26 12.98
C ALA A 167 1.41 3.36 12.32
N PHE A 168 0.23 3.00 11.82
CA PHE A 168 -0.75 3.93 11.24
C PHE A 168 -1.27 4.92 12.29
N GLY A 169 -1.60 4.45 13.50
CA GLY A 169 -2.04 5.29 14.62
C GLY A 169 -0.95 6.28 15.06
N ALA A 170 0.30 5.84 15.10
CA ALA A 170 1.43 6.66 15.52
C ALA A 170 1.93 7.64 14.43
N LYS A 171 1.51 7.48 13.18
CA LYS A 171 2.09 8.16 12.00
C LYS A 171 3.62 8.08 12.03
N VAL A 172 4.15 6.86 11.88
CA VAL A 172 5.60 6.56 11.95
C VAL A 172 6.39 7.28 10.86
N CYS A 173 5.79 7.49 9.68
CA CYS A 173 6.45 8.11 8.53
C CYS A 173 5.69 9.32 7.96
N ASP A 174 6.32 10.04 7.02
CA ASP A 174 5.74 11.18 6.29
C ASP A 174 4.92 10.78 5.04
N ARG A 175 4.74 9.46 4.82
CA ARG A 175 4.00 8.89 3.69
C ARG A 175 3.04 7.77 4.16
N LEU A 176 2.80 6.79 3.30
CA LEU A 176 1.81 5.74 3.47
C LEU A 176 2.26 4.68 4.49
N HIS A 177 1.29 4.13 5.23
CA HIS A 177 1.50 3.01 6.15
C HIS A 177 0.91 1.75 5.53
N ILE A 178 1.79 0.84 5.11
CA ILE A 178 1.42 -0.29 4.27
C ILE A 178 1.52 -1.58 5.07
N TRP A 179 0.39 -2.28 5.20
CA TRP A 179 0.42 -3.67 5.63
C TRP A 179 0.74 -4.55 4.42
N CYS A 180 1.94 -5.10 4.38
CA CYS A 180 2.36 -5.97 3.30
C CYS A 180 2.22 -7.44 3.71
N ILE A 181 1.37 -8.16 2.99
CA ILE A 181 1.28 -9.61 3.08
C ILE A 181 1.94 -10.15 1.81
N PRO A 182 3.08 -10.86 1.89
CA PRO A 182 3.77 -11.37 0.70
C PRO A 182 2.83 -12.13 -0.25
N ALA A 183 3.13 -12.13 -1.56
CA ALA A 183 2.25 -12.59 -2.65
C ALA A 183 1.83 -14.09 -2.63
N GLY A 184 1.94 -14.78 -1.49
CA GLY A 184 1.35 -16.08 -1.24
C GLY A 184 -0.16 -16.02 -0.98
N LYS A 185 -0.80 -17.19 -1.11
CA LYS A 185 -2.18 -17.38 -0.64
C LYS A 185 -2.13 -17.47 0.89
N VAL A 186 -2.73 -16.50 1.57
CA VAL A 186 -3.05 -16.63 3.00
C VAL A 186 -3.79 -17.93 3.21
N ASN A 187 -3.40 -18.73 4.21
CA ASN A 187 -4.09 -19.97 4.51
C ASN A 187 -5.60 -19.70 4.65
N PRO A 188 -6.48 -20.46 3.98
CA PRO A 188 -7.92 -20.24 4.04
C PRO A 188 -8.49 -20.19 5.47
N THR A 189 -7.86 -20.88 6.42
CA THR A 189 -8.25 -20.82 7.83
C THR A 189 -7.88 -19.50 8.47
N ASP A 190 -6.65 -19.05 8.29
CA ASP A 190 -6.20 -17.80 8.89
C ASP A 190 -6.99 -16.64 8.28
N GLN A 191 -7.28 -16.69 6.98
CA GLN A 191 -8.19 -15.76 6.32
C GLN A 191 -9.61 -15.82 6.90
N ALA A 192 -10.16 -17.03 7.12
CA ALA A 192 -11.50 -17.18 7.70
C ALA A 192 -11.58 -16.64 9.14
N LEU A 193 -10.51 -16.81 9.92
CA LEU A 193 -10.40 -16.22 11.25
C LEU A 193 -10.39 -14.70 11.15
N PHE A 194 -9.55 -14.10 10.31
CA PHE A 194 -9.56 -12.65 10.08
C PHE A 194 -10.91 -12.15 9.55
N ASP A 195 -11.56 -12.88 8.66
CA ASP A 195 -12.90 -12.56 8.17
C ASP A 195 -13.95 -12.61 9.30
N SER A 196 -13.77 -13.48 10.30
CA SER A 196 -14.63 -13.55 11.48
C SER A 196 -14.37 -12.42 12.49
N LEU A 197 -13.14 -11.89 12.51
CA LEU A 197 -12.70 -10.84 13.44
C LEU A 197 -12.93 -9.43 12.88
N LEU A 198 -12.66 -9.21 11.60
CA LEU A 198 -12.77 -7.89 10.97
C LEU A 198 -13.99 -7.79 10.06
N GLY A 199 -14.42 -8.91 9.47
CA GLY A 199 -15.42 -8.95 8.41
C GLY A 199 -14.84 -9.47 7.09
N LYS A 200 -15.67 -10.21 6.34
CA LYS A 200 -15.27 -10.84 5.07
C LYS A 200 -14.70 -9.83 4.07
N GLY A 201 -13.51 -10.12 3.54
CA GLY A 201 -12.85 -9.36 2.48
C GLY A 201 -12.06 -8.13 2.97
N HIS A 202 -12.06 -7.85 4.27
CA HIS A 202 -11.40 -6.68 4.83
C HIS A 202 -9.87 -6.75 4.76
N VAL A 203 -9.28 -7.96 4.82
CA VAL A 203 -7.83 -8.15 4.62
C VAL A 203 -7.39 -7.63 3.25
N THR A 204 -8.17 -7.88 2.18
CA THR A 204 -7.86 -7.39 0.82
C THR A 204 -8.01 -5.88 0.68
N LEU A 205 -8.87 -5.25 1.48
CA LEU A 205 -9.02 -3.78 1.50
C LEU A 205 -7.87 -3.09 2.23
N LEU A 206 -7.25 -3.77 3.20
CA LEU A 206 -6.18 -3.24 4.05
C LEU A 206 -4.77 -3.54 3.55
N SER A 207 -4.55 -4.74 3.03
CA SER A 207 -3.21 -5.23 2.71
C SER A 207 -2.85 -5.02 1.24
N ILE A 208 -1.56 -4.82 0.99
CA ILE A 208 -0.94 -4.99 -0.34
C ILE A 208 -0.29 -6.37 -0.39
N ARG A 209 -0.38 -7.02 -1.55
CA ARG A 209 0.31 -8.27 -1.83
C ARG A 209 1.42 -8.08 -2.85
N ARG A 210 2.68 -8.34 -2.45
CA ARG A 210 3.87 -8.23 -3.31
C ARG A 210 4.83 -9.40 -3.11
N SER A 211 5.50 -9.81 -4.18
CA SER A 211 6.57 -10.81 -4.14
C SER A 211 7.93 -10.21 -3.78
N SER A 212 8.14 -8.93 -4.08
CA SER A 212 9.32 -8.15 -3.75
C SER A 212 8.90 -6.87 -3.05
N LEU A 213 9.68 -6.44 -2.06
CA LEU A 213 9.38 -5.24 -1.30
C LEU A 213 10.26 -4.09 -1.76
N GLU A 214 9.80 -3.35 -2.75
CA GLU A 214 10.39 -2.09 -3.17
C GLU A 214 9.35 -0.97 -3.18
N PRO A 215 9.76 0.28 -2.90
CA PRO A 215 8.90 1.43 -3.12
C PRO A 215 8.44 1.55 -4.56
N GLU A 216 7.16 1.85 -4.73
CA GLU A 216 6.57 2.22 -6.00
C GLU A 216 6.32 3.74 -6.06
N ALA A 217 6.08 4.26 -7.26
CA ALA A 217 5.95 5.69 -7.48
C ALA A 217 4.85 6.35 -6.63
N LEU A 218 3.72 5.66 -6.43
CA LEU A 218 2.63 6.13 -5.58
C LEU A 218 3.09 6.42 -4.14
N GLU A 219 3.97 5.57 -3.62
CA GLU A 219 4.38 5.54 -2.22
C GLU A 219 5.42 6.62 -1.91
N LEU A 220 6.19 7.01 -2.93
CA LEU A 220 7.20 8.07 -2.87
C LEU A 220 6.66 9.46 -3.27
N SER A 221 5.43 9.51 -3.78
CA SER A 221 4.85 10.73 -4.33
C SER A 221 4.68 11.85 -3.30
N SER A 222 4.62 13.08 -3.80
CA SER A 222 4.34 14.29 -3.05
C SER A 222 3.03 14.91 -3.54
N PRO A 223 2.27 15.59 -2.65
CA PRO A 223 1.11 16.37 -3.06
C PRO A 223 1.55 17.51 -3.98
N CYS A 224 0.81 17.77 -5.05
CA CYS A 224 1.04 18.91 -5.94
C CYS A 224 -0.20 19.79 -6.07
N LEU A 225 0.03 21.02 -6.49
CA LEU A 225 -1.04 21.87 -6.99
C LEU A 225 -1.49 21.35 -8.36
N ILE A 226 -2.80 21.16 -8.52
CA ILE A 226 -3.44 20.80 -9.79
C ILE A 226 -4.19 22.03 -10.28
N ARG A 227 -3.93 22.48 -11.52
CA ARG A 227 -4.56 23.67 -12.11
C ARG A 227 -5.17 23.39 -13.46
N SER A 228 -6.24 24.11 -13.77
CA SER A 228 -6.77 24.12 -15.15
C SER A 228 -5.77 24.81 -16.07
N TRP A 229 -5.59 24.27 -17.28
CA TRP A 229 -4.75 24.86 -18.32
C TRP A 229 -5.26 26.22 -18.86
N GLU A 230 -6.47 26.63 -18.51
CA GLU A 230 -7.02 27.95 -18.85
C GLU A 230 -6.67 29.02 -17.79
N GLU A 231 -6.19 28.60 -16.62
CA GLU A 231 -5.79 29.49 -15.54
C GLU A 231 -4.40 30.11 -15.78
N ASP A 232 -4.16 31.25 -15.15
CA ASP A 232 -2.85 31.89 -15.10
C ASP A 232 -1.92 31.06 -14.19
N LEU A 233 -0.87 30.50 -14.79
CA LEU A 233 0.12 29.68 -14.10
C LEU A 233 0.96 30.44 -13.06
N PHE A 234 1.00 31.76 -13.12
CA PHE A 234 1.95 32.58 -12.37
C PHE A 234 1.33 33.27 -11.15
N SER A 235 0.04 33.02 -10.87
CA SER A 235 -0.68 33.64 -9.76
C SER A 235 -0.29 33.10 -8.37
N GLU A 236 0.21 31.86 -8.27
CA GLU A 236 0.81 31.32 -7.04
C GLU A 236 2.09 30.54 -7.37
N MET A 237 3.16 30.79 -6.63
CA MET A 237 4.42 30.08 -6.81
C MET A 237 4.41 28.74 -6.10
N ALA A 238 3.91 27.70 -6.76
CA ALA A 238 4.19 26.31 -6.39
C ALA A 238 5.52 25.86 -7.04
N SER A 239 6.27 25.00 -6.34
CA SER A 239 7.50 24.40 -6.88
C SER A 239 7.22 23.53 -8.12
N TYR A 240 6.05 22.89 -8.14
CA TYR A 240 5.60 22.01 -9.21
C TYR A 240 4.06 22.01 -9.30
N THR A 241 3.54 22.19 -10.52
CA THR A 241 2.11 22.24 -10.83
C THR A 241 1.78 21.22 -11.91
N LEU A 242 0.75 20.41 -11.70
CA LEU A 242 0.19 19.57 -12.75
C LEU A 242 -0.94 20.33 -13.44
N LEU A 243 -0.94 20.33 -14.76
CA LEU A 243 -1.95 20.98 -15.57
C LEU A 243 -2.97 19.95 -16.03
N VAL A 244 -4.25 20.32 -15.92
CA VAL A 244 -5.38 19.54 -16.41
C VAL A 244 -6.20 20.31 -17.42
N ASN A 245 -6.86 19.59 -18.33
CA ASN A 245 -7.89 20.18 -19.19
C ASN A 245 -9.22 20.35 -18.43
N ASP A 246 -10.23 20.87 -19.13
CA ASP A 246 -11.59 21.10 -18.60
C ASP A 246 -12.30 19.83 -18.11
N GLN A 247 -11.77 18.66 -18.43
CA GLN A 247 -12.26 17.34 -18.00
C GLN A 247 -11.41 16.75 -16.85
N GLY A 248 -10.49 17.52 -16.27
CA GLY A 248 -9.60 17.07 -15.19
C GLY A 248 -8.49 16.11 -15.64
N ARG A 249 -8.25 15.98 -16.95
CA ARG A 249 -7.24 15.07 -17.50
C ARG A 249 -5.89 15.75 -17.55
N TYR A 250 -4.84 15.01 -17.20
CA TYR A 250 -3.48 15.51 -17.24
C TYR A 250 -3.08 15.92 -18.66
N VAL A 251 -2.60 17.15 -18.80
CA VAL A 251 -2.10 17.69 -20.08
C VAL A 251 -0.62 18.05 -20.03
N GLY A 252 -0.02 18.20 -18.84
CA GLY A 252 1.40 18.52 -18.71
C GLY A 252 1.77 19.02 -17.33
N GLU A 253 3.02 19.43 -17.19
CA GLU A 253 3.62 19.85 -15.93
C GLU A 253 4.34 21.20 -16.05
N TRP A 254 4.34 21.94 -14.94
CA TRP A 254 5.00 23.23 -14.83
C TRP A 254 5.82 23.34 -13.55
N SER A 255 7.06 23.80 -13.66
CA SER A 255 7.99 23.99 -12.55
C SER A 255 8.53 25.42 -12.47
N THR A 256 9.26 25.72 -11.39
CA THR A 256 9.97 27.01 -11.26
C THR A 256 11.01 27.22 -12.37
N VAL A 257 11.69 26.15 -12.80
CA VAL A 257 12.64 26.21 -13.92
C VAL A 257 11.91 26.54 -15.24
N ASP A 258 10.71 25.99 -15.43
CA ASP A 258 9.88 26.31 -16.61
C ASP A 258 9.46 27.79 -16.62
N THR A 259 9.24 28.37 -15.44
CA THR A 259 8.91 29.80 -15.28
C THR A 259 10.04 30.70 -15.77
N GLU A 260 11.29 30.38 -15.43
CA GLU A 260 12.46 31.14 -15.91
C GLU A 260 12.63 31.00 -17.43
N ASN A 261 12.51 29.77 -17.93
CA ASN A 261 12.58 29.49 -19.37
C ASN A 261 11.47 30.21 -20.14
N PHE A 262 10.26 30.28 -19.57
CA PHE A 262 9.11 30.99 -20.12
C PHE A 262 9.43 32.46 -20.36
N TYR A 263 9.87 33.18 -19.33
CA TYR A 263 10.19 34.60 -19.50
C TYR A 263 11.35 34.81 -20.49
N SER A 264 12.33 33.90 -20.53
CA SER A 264 13.41 33.97 -21.52
C SER A 264 12.91 33.86 -22.98
N ALA A 265 11.79 33.17 -23.21
CA ALA A 265 11.19 32.97 -24.52
C ALA A 265 10.15 34.05 -24.87
N VAL A 266 9.40 34.53 -23.88
CA VAL A 266 8.26 35.44 -24.08
C VAL A 266 8.65 36.91 -24.03
N MET A 267 9.59 37.32 -23.16
CA MET A 267 9.97 38.73 -23.04
C MET A 267 10.46 39.39 -24.36
N PRO A 268 11.17 38.68 -25.26
CA PRO A 268 11.51 39.22 -26.58
C PRO A 268 10.28 39.63 -27.42
N LEU A 269 9.18 38.88 -27.34
CA LEU A 269 7.92 39.27 -28.00
C LEU A 269 7.32 40.51 -27.33
N ILE A 270 7.31 40.56 -26.00
CA ILE A 270 6.74 41.68 -25.25
C ILE A 270 7.48 42.98 -25.59
N HIS A 271 8.81 42.96 -25.57
CA HIS A 271 9.64 44.10 -25.97
C HIS A 271 9.44 44.50 -27.44
N LEU A 272 9.19 43.53 -28.35
CA LEU A 272 8.88 43.82 -29.75
C LEU A 272 7.56 44.60 -29.86
N LEU A 273 6.53 44.19 -29.11
CA LEU A 273 5.22 44.85 -29.08
C LEU A 273 5.30 46.25 -28.46
N GLU A 274 6.01 46.40 -27.34
CA GLU A 274 6.24 47.69 -26.68
C GLU A 274 7.03 48.64 -27.56
N SER A 275 8.07 48.15 -28.25
CA SER A 275 8.83 48.95 -29.20
C SER A 275 7.98 49.39 -30.39
N PHE A 276 7.08 48.53 -30.87
CA PHE A 276 6.14 48.90 -31.91
C PHE A 276 5.18 49.99 -31.42
N GLU A 277 4.63 49.86 -30.21
CA GLU A 277 3.80 50.90 -29.60
C GLU A 277 4.52 52.26 -29.54
N ILE A 278 5.74 52.29 -29.01
CA ILE A 278 6.54 53.53 -28.89
C ILE A 278 6.81 54.14 -30.27
N GLN A 279 7.14 53.31 -31.25
CA GLN A 279 7.34 53.75 -32.63
C GLN A 279 6.05 54.35 -33.20
N MET A 280 4.90 53.70 -33.00
CA MET A 280 3.61 54.20 -33.49
C MET A 280 3.20 55.50 -32.82
N ARG A 281 3.39 55.65 -31.50
CA ARG A 281 3.14 56.92 -30.80
C ARG A 281 3.96 58.06 -31.39
N SER A 282 5.26 57.84 -31.58
CA SER A 282 6.18 58.85 -32.10
C SER A 282 5.85 59.22 -33.54
N ASN A 283 5.65 58.23 -34.40
CA ASN A 283 5.36 58.44 -35.81
C ASN A 283 3.99 59.09 -36.03
N LEU A 284 2.99 58.73 -35.23
CA LEU A 284 1.66 59.32 -35.33
C LEU A 284 1.70 60.82 -34.99
N LEU A 285 2.44 61.20 -33.95
CA LEU A 285 2.65 62.61 -33.61
C LEU A 285 3.40 63.37 -34.71
N LEU A 286 4.43 62.75 -35.30
CA LEU A 286 5.15 63.34 -36.43
C LEU A 286 4.25 63.54 -37.65
N CYS A 287 3.36 62.59 -37.97
CA CYS A 287 2.43 62.75 -39.09
C CYS A 287 1.56 64.01 -38.95
N PHE A 288 1.14 64.36 -37.74
CA PHE A 288 0.35 65.56 -37.47
C PHE A 288 1.17 66.84 -37.35
N SER A 289 2.50 66.77 -37.47
CA SER A 289 3.37 67.93 -37.60
C SER A 289 3.69 68.31 -39.05
N GLU A 290 3.38 67.42 -40.01
CA GLU A 290 3.60 67.64 -41.44
C GLU A 290 2.51 68.52 -42.07
N GLU A 291 2.81 69.11 -43.24
CA GLU A 291 1.88 69.98 -43.98
C GLU A 291 0.64 69.22 -44.50
N ASP A 292 0.78 67.95 -44.87
CA ASP A 292 -0.32 67.05 -45.25
C ASP A 292 -0.35 65.81 -44.33
N PRO A 293 -1.02 65.92 -43.17
CA PRO A 293 -1.15 64.80 -42.23
C PRO A 293 -1.86 63.59 -42.83
N GLY A 294 -2.76 63.78 -43.80
CA GLY A 294 -3.53 62.70 -44.41
C GLY A 294 -2.64 61.77 -45.22
N HIS A 295 -1.78 62.34 -46.07
CA HIS A 295 -0.79 61.57 -46.84
C HIS A 295 0.22 60.86 -45.91
N SER A 296 0.79 61.57 -44.93
CA SER A 296 1.75 61.01 -43.97
C SER A 296 1.14 59.89 -43.12
N LEU A 297 -0.12 60.06 -42.67
CA LEU A 297 -0.85 59.04 -41.93
C LEU A 297 -1.11 57.80 -42.78
N LYS A 298 -1.41 57.96 -44.08
CA LYS A 298 -1.64 56.82 -44.99
C LYS A 298 -0.35 56.02 -45.20
N ALA A 299 0.76 56.72 -45.42
CA ALA A 299 2.08 56.09 -45.49
C ALA A 299 2.46 55.38 -44.18
N LEU A 300 2.14 55.98 -43.02
CA LEU A 300 2.33 55.35 -41.71
C LEU A 300 1.45 54.09 -41.56
N PHE A 301 0.18 54.14 -41.97
CA PHE A 301 -0.71 52.97 -41.91
C PHE A 301 -0.19 51.82 -42.78
N ASP A 302 0.11 52.10 -44.05
CA ASP A 302 0.57 51.06 -44.99
C ASP A 302 1.92 50.47 -44.56
N SER A 303 2.86 51.31 -44.09
CA SER A 303 4.15 50.85 -43.57
C SER A 303 4.02 50.10 -42.25
N SER A 304 3.25 50.61 -41.28
CA SER A 304 3.12 49.95 -39.97
C SER A 304 2.37 48.63 -40.04
N GLN A 305 1.37 48.51 -40.92
CA GLN A 305 0.63 47.27 -41.13
C GLN A 305 1.44 46.28 -41.96
N GLY A 306 2.14 46.74 -43.01
CA GLY A 306 2.89 45.91 -43.95
C GLY A 306 4.33 45.58 -43.54
N LYS A 307 4.89 46.24 -42.53
CA LYS A 307 6.25 45.98 -42.03
C LYS A 307 6.35 44.57 -41.47
N SER A 308 7.35 43.82 -41.95
CA SER A 308 7.60 42.45 -41.52
C SER A 308 8.09 42.42 -40.07
N LEU A 309 7.77 41.36 -39.32
CA LEU A 309 8.21 41.18 -37.93
C LEU A 309 9.74 41.11 -37.84
N GLN A 310 10.41 40.50 -38.82
CA GLN A 310 11.87 40.43 -38.88
C GLN A 310 12.56 41.78 -39.14
N GLU A 311 11.85 42.73 -39.75
CA GLU A 311 12.34 44.09 -40.04
C GLU A 311 12.20 45.02 -38.82
N GLN A 312 11.64 44.53 -37.72
CA GLN A 312 11.58 45.31 -36.48
C GLN A 312 12.99 45.49 -35.91
N VAL A 313 13.35 46.73 -35.60
CA VAL A 313 14.67 47.10 -35.10
C VAL A 313 15.04 46.24 -33.89
N VAL A 314 14.11 46.08 -32.95
CA VAL A 314 14.32 45.26 -31.75
C VAL A 314 14.62 43.79 -32.08
N PHE A 315 13.96 43.22 -33.09
CA PHE A 315 14.22 41.83 -33.52
C PHE A 315 15.65 41.68 -34.04
N GLN A 316 16.14 42.62 -34.84
CA GLN A 316 17.48 42.59 -35.42
C GLN A 316 18.59 42.71 -34.36
N HIS A 317 18.30 43.32 -33.22
CA HIS A 317 19.24 43.44 -32.10
C HIS A 317 19.29 42.19 -31.20
N TYR A 318 18.36 41.25 -31.35
CA TYR A 318 18.39 40.01 -30.59
C TYR A 318 19.49 39.06 -31.04
N SER A 319 19.98 38.26 -30.11
CA SER A 319 20.92 37.19 -30.42
C SER A 319 20.29 36.20 -31.41
N PRO A 320 21.07 35.50 -32.25
CA PRO A 320 20.54 34.48 -33.16
C PRO A 320 19.71 33.39 -32.45
N ALA A 321 20.09 33.04 -31.22
CA ALA A 321 19.34 32.08 -30.40
C ALA A 321 17.97 32.63 -29.98
N THR A 322 17.91 33.90 -29.57
CA THR A 322 16.66 34.58 -29.22
C THR A 322 15.77 34.77 -30.44
N GLN A 323 16.35 35.18 -31.58
CA GLN A 323 15.64 35.29 -32.86
C GLN A 323 15.00 33.95 -33.24
N ARG A 324 15.77 32.86 -33.21
CA ARG A 324 15.25 31.51 -33.50
C ARG A 324 14.12 31.10 -32.57
N ARG A 325 14.23 31.34 -31.26
CA ARG A 325 13.16 31.05 -30.29
C ARG A 325 11.90 31.84 -30.59
N LEU A 326 12.05 33.12 -30.91
CA LEU A 326 10.94 34.00 -31.24
C LEU A 326 10.28 33.58 -32.57
N SER A 327 11.06 33.19 -33.59
CA SER A 327 10.52 32.59 -34.82
C SER A 327 9.72 31.33 -34.54
N LEU A 328 10.25 30.41 -33.73
CA LEU A 328 9.52 29.19 -33.32
C LEU A 328 8.24 29.52 -32.56
N LEU A 329 8.27 30.54 -31.69
CA LEU A 329 7.08 31.02 -30.97
C LEU A 329 6.00 31.49 -31.96
N PHE A 330 6.36 32.30 -32.96
CA PHE A 330 5.45 32.75 -34.01
C PHE A 330 4.87 31.60 -34.83
N GLU A 331 5.73 30.68 -35.29
CA GLU A 331 5.30 29.57 -36.12
C GLU A 331 4.37 28.60 -35.38
N LYS A 332 4.68 28.30 -34.12
CA LYS A 332 4.02 27.23 -33.36
C LYS A 332 2.78 27.71 -32.63
N LEU A 333 2.84 28.92 -32.06
CA LEU A 333 1.74 29.44 -31.24
C LEU A 333 0.80 30.34 -32.04
N PHE A 334 1.35 31.24 -32.86
CA PHE A 334 0.56 32.20 -33.64
C PHE A 334 0.26 31.74 -35.07
N LEU A 335 0.87 30.62 -35.51
CA LEU A 335 0.71 30.03 -36.84
C LEU A 335 1.05 31.03 -37.95
N ILE A 336 2.14 31.79 -37.77
CA ILE A 336 2.70 32.72 -38.76
C ILE A 336 4.22 32.63 -38.81
N SER A 337 4.82 32.93 -39.98
CA SER A 337 6.28 33.09 -40.10
C SER A 337 6.74 34.39 -39.44
N ILE A 338 8.00 34.47 -39.06
CA ILE A 338 8.65 35.75 -38.70
C ILE A 338 8.73 36.73 -39.88
N ASP A 339 8.54 36.26 -41.12
CA ASP A 339 8.41 37.11 -42.31
C ASP A 339 7.05 37.79 -42.39
N ALA A 340 6.05 37.32 -41.62
CA ALA A 340 4.72 37.89 -41.62
C ALA A 340 4.71 39.35 -41.16
N THR A 341 3.66 40.08 -41.51
CA THR A 341 3.52 41.50 -41.21
C THR A 341 2.91 41.75 -39.83
N MET A 342 3.03 42.98 -39.30
CA MET A 342 2.32 43.36 -38.07
C MET A 342 0.80 43.28 -38.22
N GLY A 343 0.26 43.50 -39.42
CA GLY A 343 -1.15 43.29 -39.73
C GLY A 343 -1.58 41.83 -39.63
N ASP A 344 -0.73 40.90 -40.10
CA ASP A 344 -0.97 39.47 -39.97
C ASP A 344 -0.97 39.04 -38.50
N LEU A 345 0.00 39.53 -37.72
CA LEU A 345 0.04 39.31 -36.27
C LEU A 345 -1.23 39.84 -35.60
N GLY A 346 -1.66 41.07 -35.93
CA GLY A 346 -2.89 41.65 -35.39
C GLY A 346 -4.12 40.79 -35.68
N SER A 347 -4.23 40.25 -36.89
CA SER A 347 -5.32 39.37 -37.30
C SER A 347 -5.31 38.04 -36.54
N LYS A 348 -4.12 37.47 -36.31
CA LYS A 348 -3.96 36.23 -35.55
C LYS A 348 -4.24 36.40 -34.06
N LEU A 349 -3.75 37.49 -33.47
CA LEU A 349 -4.04 37.85 -32.08
C LEU A 349 -5.54 38.06 -31.86
N ASP A 350 -6.25 38.70 -32.80
CA ASP A 350 -7.71 38.86 -32.74
C ASP A 350 -8.42 37.49 -32.72
N GLY A 351 -7.97 36.54 -33.55
CA GLY A 351 -8.45 35.16 -33.56
C GLY A 351 -8.22 34.39 -32.25
N LEU A 352 -7.23 34.80 -31.45
CA LEU A 352 -6.94 34.28 -30.11
C LEU A 352 -7.64 35.09 -28.99
N GLY A 353 -8.47 36.08 -29.35
CA GLY A 353 -9.20 36.94 -28.43
C GLY A 353 -8.45 38.19 -27.97
N ILE A 354 -7.22 38.42 -28.43
CA ILE A 354 -6.42 39.61 -28.13
C ILE A 354 -6.68 40.66 -29.23
N LYS A 355 -7.71 41.48 -29.02
CA LYS A 355 -8.21 42.42 -30.05
C LYS A 355 -7.41 43.71 -30.16
N SER A 356 -6.54 44.00 -29.20
CA SER A 356 -5.87 45.29 -29.05
C SER A 356 -5.15 45.74 -30.33
N LEU A 357 -4.37 44.86 -30.97
CA LEU A 357 -3.60 45.21 -32.16
C LEU A 357 -4.49 45.38 -33.41
N SER A 358 -5.50 44.51 -33.62
CA SER A 358 -6.42 44.65 -34.75
C SER A 358 -7.32 45.88 -34.59
N GLN A 359 -7.72 46.20 -33.36
CA GLN A 359 -8.50 47.39 -33.04
C GLN A 359 -7.69 48.67 -33.26
N PHE A 360 -6.39 48.67 -32.93
CA PHE A 360 -5.49 49.76 -33.29
C PHE A 360 -5.51 50.03 -34.79
N PHE A 361 -5.30 48.99 -35.63
CA PHE A 361 -5.32 49.17 -37.08
C PHE A 361 -6.69 49.65 -37.60
N LYS A 362 -7.80 49.13 -37.07
CA LYS A 362 -9.16 49.61 -37.41
C LYS A 362 -9.36 51.08 -37.01
N ASN A 363 -8.88 51.49 -35.83
CA ASN A 363 -8.96 52.87 -35.38
C ASN A 363 -8.11 53.79 -36.24
N LEU A 364 -6.91 53.34 -36.65
CA LEU A 364 -6.02 54.08 -37.53
C LEU A 364 -6.61 54.22 -38.93
N GLU A 365 -7.24 53.17 -39.46
CA GLU A 365 -7.98 53.21 -40.73
C GLU A 365 -9.19 54.15 -40.66
N HIS A 366 -9.91 54.15 -39.54
CA HIS A 366 -11.01 55.10 -39.33
C HIS A 366 -10.49 56.54 -39.22
N LEU A 367 -9.35 56.76 -38.57
CA LEU A 367 -8.70 58.06 -38.46
C LEU A 367 -8.34 58.63 -39.85
N LEU A 368 -7.87 57.77 -40.77
CA LEU A 368 -7.56 58.14 -42.16
C LEU A 368 -8.75 58.71 -42.96
N ARG A 369 -9.98 58.44 -42.54
CA ARG A 369 -11.19 58.90 -43.24
C ARG A 369 -11.61 60.31 -42.86
N HIS A 370 -10.95 60.94 -41.87
CA HIS A 370 -11.26 62.29 -41.41
C HIS A 370 -10.57 63.36 -42.25
N ASP A 371 -11.26 64.49 -42.45
CA ASP A 371 -10.69 65.70 -43.03
C ASP A 371 -10.06 66.55 -41.91
N PHE A 372 -8.74 66.41 -41.73
CA PHE A 372 -8.00 67.08 -40.66
C PHE A 372 -7.98 68.60 -40.79
N SER A 373 -8.18 69.15 -41.99
CA SER A 373 -8.19 70.61 -42.22
C SER A 373 -9.35 71.32 -41.50
N LYS A 374 -10.39 70.56 -41.14
CA LYS A 374 -11.62 71.05 -40.49
C LYS A 374 -11.74 70.60 -39.04
N MET A 375 -10.77 69.86 -38.50
CA MET A 375 -10.88 69.26 -37.18
C MET A 375 -10.27 70.17 -36.11
N GLU A 376 -11.02 70.46 -35.05
CA GLU A 376 -10.48 71.17 -33.89
C GLU A 376 -9.34 70.37 -33.23
N THR A 377 -8.26 71.03 -32.82
CA THR A 377 -7.07 70.40 -32.20
C THR A 377 -7.44 69.50 -31.02
N ARG A 378 -8.41 69.92 -30.19
CA ARG A 378 -8.87 69.13 -29.05
C ARG A 378 -9.50 67.81 -29.49
N LEU A 379 -10.35 67.85 -30.52
CA LEU A 379 -11.00 66.67 -31.08
C LEU A 379 -9.95 65.74 -31.72
N LEU A 380 -8.96 66.31 -32.42
CA LEU A 380 -7.85 65.56 -33.01
C LEU A 380 -7.05 64.81 -31.94
N ILE A 381 -6.65 65.48 -30.86
CA ILE A 381 -5.93 64.86 -29.75
C ILE A 381 -6.74 63.71 -29.13
N THR A 382 -8.05 63.91 -28.95
CA THR A 382 -8.96 62.85 -28.47
C THR A 382 -8.96 61.66 -29.42
N LYS A 383 -9.07 61.89 -30.74
CA LYS A 383 -9.05 60.81 -31.74
C LYS A 383 -7.72 60.08 -31.80
N ILE A 384 -6.59 60.78 -31.69
CA ILE A 384 -5.25 60.18 -31.58
C ILE A 384 -5.16 59.28 -30.35
N ARG A 385 -5.65 59.75 -29.20
CA ARG A 385 -5.64 58.97 -27.96
C ARG A 385 -6.54 57.73 -28.08
N GLU A 386 -7.74 57.87 -28.63
CA GLU A 386 -8.64 56.75 -28.92
C GLU A 386 -7.95 55.72 -29.84
N THR A 387 -7.23 56.18 -30.86
CA THR A 387 -6.48 55.32 -31.77
C THR A 387 -5.35 54.58 -31.06
N LEU A 388 -4.57 55.25 -30.21
CA LEU A 388 -3.43 54.64 -29.51
C LEU A 388 -3.82 53.76 -28.31
N SER A 389 -4.97 54.02 -27.67
CA SER A 389 -5.40 53.33 -26.45
C SER A 389 -5.39 51.79 -26.52
N PRO A 390 -5.69 51.12 -27.64
CA PRO A 390 -5.58 49.67 -27.70
C PRO A 390 -4.13 49.19 -27.57
N LEU A 391 -3.16 49.92 -28.11
CA LEU A 391 -1.74 49.53 -28.04
C LEU A 391 -1.20 49.54 -26.60
N GLU A 392 -1.70 50.42 -25.74
CA GLU A 392 -1.31 50.49 -24.31
C GLU A 392 -1.49 49.17 -23.56
N THR A 393 -2.39 48.31 -24.05
CA THR A 393 -2.76 47.06 -23.39
C THR A 393 -2.29 45.84 -24.17
N VAL A 394 -1.68 46.01 -25.35
CA VAL A 394 -1.38 44.87 -26.24
C VAL A 394 -0.31 43.95 -25.64
N SER A 395 0.73 44.51 -25.04
CA SER A 395 1.81 43.76 -24.38
C SER A 395 1.27 43.01 -23.17
N GLU A 396 0.50 43.69 -22.31
CA GLU A 396 -0.10 43.12 -21.10
C GLU A 396 -1.10 42.00 -21.41
N THR A 397 -2.03 42.23 -22.35
CA THR A 397 -3.04 41.23 -22.75
C THR A 397 -2.41 40.04 -23.47
N CYS A 398 -1.36 40.28 -24.28
CA CYS A 398 -0.57 39.21 -24.88
C CYS A 398 0.17 38.40 -23.81
N LEU A 399 0.87 39.05 -22.87
CA LEU A 399 1.54 38.36 -21.77
C LEU A 399 0.56 37.55 -20.93
N ALA A 400 -0.61 38.10 -20.60
CA ALA A 400 -1.66 37.40 -19.87
C ALA A 400 -2.16 36.16 -20.62
N PHE A 401 -2.33 36.24 -21.94
CA PHE A 401 -2.66 35.08 -22.77
C PHE A 401 -1.55 34.01 -22.79
N LEU A 402 -0.29 34.44 -22.85
CA LEU A 402 0.86 33.53 -22.87
C LEU A 402 1.06 32.83 -21.52
N LYS A 403 0.71 33.50 -20.43
CA LYS A 403 0.74 32.96 -19.07
C LYS A 403 -0.30 31.88 -18.79
N LYS A 404 -1.33 31.75 -19.64
CA LYS A 404 -2.28 30.64 -19.54
C LYS A 404 -1.58 29.31 -19.74
N GLY A 405 -1.96 28.30 -18.96
CA GLY A 405 -1.33 26.98 -18.98
C GLY A 405 -1.24 26.34 -20.36
N ARG A 406 -2.27 26.46 -21.20
CA ARG A 406 -2.28 25.95 -22.57
C ARG A 406 -1.20 26.58 -23.45
N SER A 407 -1.08 27.91 -23.41
CA SER A 407 -0.08 28.65 -24.18
C SER A 407 1.33 28.33 -23.67
N ALA A 408 1.51 28.34 -22.36
CA ALA A 408 2.78 28.04 -21.71
C ALA A 408 3.29 26.62 -22.03
N LEU A 409 2.41 25.62 -22.00
CA LEU A 409 2.74 24.25 -22.41
C LEU A 409 3.10 24.15 -23.89
N CYS A 410 2.36 24.83 -24.77
CA CYS A 410 2.69 24.86 -26.20
C CYS A 410 4.08 25.43 -26.44
N ILE A 411 4.47 26.48 -25.70
CA ILE A 411 5.82 27.07 -25.75
C ILE A 411 6.85 26.05 -25.26
N LYS A 412 6.61 25.39 -24.13
CA LYS A 412 7.50 24.38 -23.56
C LYS A 412 7.78 23.23 -24.55
N GLU A 413 6.71 22.66 -25.11
CA GLU A 413 6.78 21.55 -26.05
C GLU A 413 7.42 21.97 -27.38
N SER A 414 7.02 23.12 -27.93
CA SER A 414 7.36 23.47 -29.31
C SER A 414 8.64 24.30 -29.44
N VAL A 415 8.95 25.14 -28.44
CA VAL A 415 10.10 26.05 -28.47
C VAL A 415 11.30 25.43 -27.73
N TRP A 416 11.07 24.74 -26.61
CA TRP A 416 12.15 24.10 -25.85
C TRP A 416 12.34 22.62 -26.18
N GLN A 417 11.40 22.02 -26.92
CA GLN A 417 11.40 20.59 -27.24
C GLN A 417 11.43 19.73 -25.97
N ASP A 418 10.79 20.22 -24.91
CA ASP A 418 10.74 19.50 -23.65
C ASP A 418 9.50 18.59 -23.60
N GLU A 419 9.73 17.29 -23.66
CA GLU A 419 8.66 16.28 -23.63
C GLU A 419 8.09 16.11 -22.22
N LYS A 420 6.80 15.78 -22.17
CA LYS A 420 6.09 15.46 -20.92
C LYS A 420 6.69 14.22 -20.30
N ARG A 421 6.98 14.28 -19.00
CA ARG A 421 7.53 13.14 -18.26
C ARG A 421 6.57 12.73 -17.16
N TRP A 422 6.04 11.52 -17.28
CA TRP A 422 5.14 10.97 -16.28
C TRP A 422 5.38 9.48 -16.06
N VAL A 423 4.91 8.98 -14.93
CA VAL A 423 4.96 7.58 -14.50
C VAL A 423 3.61 7.15 -13.92
N THR A 424 3.37 5.84 -13.82
CA THR A 424 2.17 5.27 -13.19
C THR A 424 2.41 4.91 -11.72
N PRO A 425 1.36 4.75 -10.90
CA PRO A 425 1.46 4.35 -9.49
C PRO A 425 2.40 3.19 -9.21
N GLU A 426 2.37 2.18 -10.08
CA GLU A 426 3.06 0.90 -9.95
C GLU A 426 4.51 0.94 -10.47
N THR A 427 5.00 2.10 -10.94
CA THR A 427 6.36 2.21 -11.46
C THR A 427 7.37 1.95 -10.33
N PRO A 428 8.23 0.91 -10.43
CA PRO A 428 9.11 0.51 -9.33
C PRO A 428 10.29 1.47 -9.16
N LEU A 429 10.85 1.52 -7.94
CA LEU A 429 11.95 2.41 -7.56
C LEU A 429 13.12 2.38 -8.55
N ARG A 430 13.54 1.19 -8.98
CA ARG A 430 14.67 1.04 -9.93
C ARG A 430 14.43 1.79 -11.24
N GLN A 431 13.23 1.67 -11.80
CA GLN A 431 12.87 2.37 -13.05
C GLN A 431 12.81 3.88 -12.82
N LEU A 432 12.33 4.34 -11.66
CA LEU A 432 12.35 5.75 -11.31
C LEU A 432 13.78 6.31 -11.25
N GLU A 433 14.73 5.57 -10.68
CA GLU A 433 16.13 5.96 -10.62
C GLU A 433 16.73 6.15 -12.02
N GLU A 434 16.46 5.21 -12.94
CA GLU A 434 16.89 5.28 -14.33
C GLU A 434 16.32 6.53 -15.03
N LEU A 435 15.04 6.85 -14.81
CA LEU A 435 14.42 8.06 -15.34
C LEU A 435 15.08 9.34 -14.80
N PHE A 436 15.42 9.40 -13.52
CA PHE A 436 16.08 10.57 -12.92
C PHE A 436 17.57 10.70 -13.28
N GLN A 437 18.22 9.64 -13.77
CA GLN A 437 19.58 9.72 -14.32
C GLN A 437 19.61 10.51 -15.64
N VAL A 438 18.58 10.36 -16.47
CA VAL A 438 18.48 11.06 -17.77
C VAL A 438 18.23 12.55 -17.58
N LYS A 439 17.28 12.91 -16.70
CA LYS A 439 16.92 14.32 -16.44
C LYS A 439 16.46 14.49 -15.00
N GLY A 440 17.03 15.50 -14.33
CA GLY A 440 16.81 15.76 -12.92
C GLY A 440 15.51 16.47 -12.56
N SER A 441 14.68 16.84 -13.54
CA SER A 441 13.37 17.47 -13.27
C SER A 441 12.42 16.47 -12.60
N PRO A 442 11.47 16.94 -11.77
CA PRO A 442 10.47 16.08 -11.17
C PRO A 442 9.63 15.32 -12.22
N LEU A 443 9.08 14.17 -11.82
CA LEU A 443 8.23 13.33 -12.66
C LEU A 443 6.76 13.45 -12.24
N SER A 444 5.86 13.65 -13.19
CA SER A 444 4.42 13.62 -12.91
C SER A 444 3.96 12.20 -12.61
N LEU A 445 3.15 12.03 -11.56
CA LEU A 445 2.47 10.78 -11.27
C LEU A 445 1.06 10.85 -11.84
N VAL A 446 0.75 9.95 -12.78
CA VAL A 446 -0.57 9.88 -13.43
C VAL A 446 -1.13 8.46 -13.37
N ARG A 447 -2.45 8.36 -13.23
CA ARG A 447 -3.19 7.10 -13.31
C ARG A 447 -3.96 7.06 -14.62
N LEU A 448 -3.85 5.97 -15.35
CA LEU A 448 -4.68 5.78 -16.54
C LEU A 448 -6.09 5.34 -16.13
N ASN A 449 -7.11 6.02 -16.64
CA ASN A 449 -8.50 5.57 -16.46
C ASN A 449 -8.80 4.37 -17.38
N GLN A 450 -10.04 3.87 -17.34
CA GLN A 450 -10.46 2.73 -18.18
C GLN A 450 -10.35 3.00 -19.70
N LYS A 451 -10.28 4.28 -20.12
CA LYS A 451 -10.08 4.71 -21.51
C LYS A 451 -8.60 4.92 -21.87
N GLY A 452 -7.67 4.68 -20.94
CA GLY A 452 -6.24 4.95 -21.12
C GLY A 452 -5.87 6.43 -21.01
N GLU A 453 -6.75 7.28 -20.51
CA GLU A 453 -6.51 8.72 -20.38
C GLU A 453 -5.86 9.02 -19.03
N PRO A 454 -4.84 9.90 -18.97
CA PRO A 454 -4.09 10.15 -17.75
C PRO A 454 -4.85 11.09 -16.80
N LEU A 455 -4.96 10.67 -15.55
CA LEU A 455 -5.48 11.43 -14.42
C LEU A 455 -4.32 11.81 -13.49
N PRO A 456 -4.14 13.08 -13.13
CA PRO A 456 -3.07 13.48 -12.23
C PRO A 456 -3.28 12.90 -10.82
N LEU A 457 -2.20 12.47 -10.18
CA LEU A 457 -2.22 12.03 -8.78
C LEU A 457 -1.25 12.80 -7.88
N GLY A 458 -0.16 13.31 -8.44
CA GLY A 458 0.94 13.86 -7.66
C GLY A 458 2.20 14.00 -8.51
N TYR A 459 3.34 14.16 -7.85
CA TYR A 459 4.63 14.17 -8.52
C TYR A 459 5.71 13.50 -7.68
N LEU A 460 6.84 13.18 -8.30
CA LEU A 460 8.01 12.62 -7.64
C LEU A 460 9.18 13.56 -7.73
N GLU A 461 9.82 13.76 -6.59
CA GLU A 461 11.05 14.55 -6.46
C GLU A 461 12.26 13.64 -6.65
N ARG A 462 13.28 14.17 -7.34
CA ARG A 462 14.54 13.47 -7.57
C ARG A 462 15.19 13.07 -6.25
N GLU A 463 15.18 13.96 -5.27
CA GLU A 463 15.80 13.78 -3.97
C GLU A 463 15.19 12.60 -3.20
N ARG A 464 13.89 12.35 -3.38
CA ARG A 464 13.19 11.23 -2.71
C ARG A 464 13.57 9.89 -3.33
N VAL A 465 13.62 9.81 -4.66
CA VAL A 465 13.98 8.59 -5.39
C VAL A 465 15.47 8.27 -5.26
N GLN A 466 16.33 9.28 -5.34
CA GLN A 466 17.78 9.11 -5.24
C GLN A 466 18.29 9.02 -3.80
N SER A 467 17.42 9.19 -2.79
CA SER A 467 17.77 9.04 -1.38
C SER A 467 18.37 7.66 -1.10
N THR A 468 19.32 7.58 -0.17
CA THR A 468 19.85 6.30 0.32
C THR A 468 18.82 5.52 1.13
N MET A 469 17.85 6.22 1.73
CA MET A 469 16.71 5.67 2.44
C MET A 469 15.43 6.22 1.80
N CYS A 470 14.68 5.34 1.14
CA CYS A 470 13.43 5.65 0.45
C CYS A 470 12.19 5.18 1.23
N GLY A 471 12.37 4.56 2.40
CA GLY A 471 11.27 4.09 3.24
C GLY A 471 11.80 3.24 4.40
N THR A 472 10.89 2.65 5.17
CA THR A 472 11.24 1.86 6.37
C THR A 472 10.41 0.59 6.53
N LEU A 473 10.93 -0.38 7.27
CA LEU A 473 10.34 -1.70 7.51
C LEU A 473 10.16 -1.98 9.00
N SER A 474 9.01 -2.57 9.33
CA SER A 474 8.77 -3.31 10.56
C SER A 474 8.57 -4.79 10.23
N LEU A 475 9.43 -5.65 10.78
CA LEU A 475 9.35 -7.09 10.59
C LEU A 475 8.67 -7.72 11.81
N ARG A 476 7.77 -8.67 11.56
CA ARG A 476 6.99 -9.36 12.59
C ARG A 476 7.07 -10.85 12.33
N ASP A 477 7.55 -11.56 13.35
CA ASP A 477 7.74 -13.02 13.33
C ASP A 477 8.89 -13.51 12.42
N PHE A 478 9.77 -12.59 12.04
CA PHE A 478 11.05 -12.87 11.38
C PHE A 478 11.91 -11.61 11.42
N SER A 479 13.17 -11.74 11.04
CA SER A 479 14.15 -10.66 11.11
C SER A 479 15.01 -10.49 9.86
N ASP A 480 15.15 -11.53 9.03
CA ASP A 480 16.00 -11.45 7.84
C ASP A 480 15.27 -10.75 6.67
N ARG A 481 15.79 -9.60 6.27
CA ARG A 481 15.28 -8.83 5.12
C ARG A 481 15.43 -9.57 3.79
N LYS A 482 16.37 -10.51 3.68
CA LYS A 482 16.65 -11.23 2.42
C LYS A 482 15.49 -12.15 2.04
N ASP A 483 14.78 -12.67 3.03
CA ASP A 483 13.62 -13.55 2.84
C ASP A 483 12.47 -12.82 2.11
N LEU A 484 12.45 -11.48 2.14
CA LEU A 484 11.43 -10.65 1.49
C LEU A 484 11.81 -10.13 0.10
N HIS A 485 13.05 -10.36 -0.34
CA HIS A 485 13.62 -9.62 -1.47
C HIS A 485 13.45 -8.10 -1.32
N ALA A 486 13.59 -7.58 -0.09
CA ALA A 486 13.35 -6.17 0.19
C ALA A 486 14.49 -5.28 -0.32
N SER A 487 14.13 -4.20 -1.01
CA SER A 487 15.08 -3.20 -1.54
C SER A 487 16.03 -2.71 -0.45
N PRO A 488 17.35 -2.61 -0.70
CA PRO A 488 18.33 -2.14 0.28
C PRO A 488 18.05 -0.72 0.78
N LYS A 489 17.28 0.08 0.03
CA LYS A 489 16.86 1.45 0.37
C LYS A 489 15.71 1.52 1.38
N LEU A 490 15.21 0.38 1.84
CA LEU A 490 14.29 0.26 2.96
C LEU A 490 15.07 -0.08 4.22
N ASP A 491 15.07 0.80 5.21
CA ASP A 491 15.71 0.54 6.50
C ASP A 491 14.77 -0.22 7.43
N VAL A 492 15.25 -1.30 8.04
CA VAL A 492 14.50 -1.97 9.10
C VAL A 492 14.57 -1.08 10.34
N ILE A 493 13.44 -0.73 10.93
CA ILE A 493 13.38 0.14 12.13
C ILE A 493 12.71 -0.55 13.32
N SER A 494 11.99 -1.65 13.11
CA SER A 494 11.34 -2.40 14.19
C SER A 494 11.33 -3.89 13.86
N VAL A 495 11.78 -4.73 14.78
CA VAL A 495 11.75 -6.18 14.64
C VAL A 495 11.19 -6.76 15.93
N ILE A 496 10.15 -7.58 15.80
CA ILE A 496 9.60 -8.41 16.88
C ILE A 496 9.62 -9.84 16.34
N ASP A 497 10.44 -10.69 16.93
CA ASP A 497 10.73 -12.02 16.37
C ASP A 497 11.07 -13.02 17.49
N HIS A 498 10.69 -14.28 17.33
CA HIS A 498 11.06 -15.37 18.24
C HIS A 498 11.93 -16.45 17.57
N HIS A 499 12.24 -16.27 16.27
CA HIS A 499 13.14 -17.11 15.50
C HIS A 499 14.62 -16.75 15.69
N LYS A 500 15.49 -17.46 14.96
CA LYS A 500 16.91 -17.13 14.88
C LYS A 500 17.08 -15.77 14.21
N THR A 501 17.59 -14.81 14.97
CA THR A 501 17.64 -13.42 14.54
C THR A 501 18.77 -13.13 13.56
N CYS A 502 18.46 -12.43 12.46
CA CYS A 502 19.44 -11.90 11.50
C CYS A 502 18.97 -10.51 11.05
N ILE A 503 19.68 -9.43 11.38
CA ILE A 503 19.24 -8.07 11.06
C ILE A 503 20.36 -7.28 10.40
N SER A 504 20.01 -6.58 9.32
CA SER A 504 20.91 -5.65 8.63
C SER A 504 20.16 -4.36 8.32
N THR A 505 20.57 -3.26 8.95
CA THR A 505 19.94 -1.94 8.87
C THR A 505 20.97 -0.85 9.08
N THR A 506 20.76 0.31 8.47
CA THR A 506 21.62 1.49 8.64
C THR A 506 21.07 2.49 9.64
N ALA A 507 19.81 2.32 10.06
CA ALA A 507 19.12 3.18 11.01
C ALA A 507 19.00 2.53 12.41
N PRO A 508 18.97 3.35 13.49
CA PRO A 508 18.58 2.86 14.81
C PRO A 508 17.25 2.11 14.75
N SER A 509 17.22 0.92 15.32
CA SER A 509 16.09 -0.02 15.25
C SER A 509 15.62 -0.42 16.64
N PHE A 510 14.31 -0.59 16.78
CA PHE A 510 13.74 -1.31 17.90
C PHE A 510 13.85 -2.83 17.62
N LEU A 511 14.37 -3.58 18.60
CA LEU A 511 14.52 -5.02 18.51
C LEU A 511 13.99 -5.68 19.78
N LEU A 512 12.96 -6.50 19.64
CA LEU A 512 12.49 -7.39 20.69
C LEU A 512 12.54 -8.82 20.19
N THR A 513 13.43 -9.61 20.77
CA THR A 513 13.49 -11.05 20.52
C THR A 513 13.53 -11.84 21.80
N ALA A 514 12.92 -13.03 21.76
CA ALA A 514 12.86 -13.91 22.91
C ALA A 514 12.67 -15.36 22.48
N ASN A 515 13.11 -16.26 23.35
CA ASN A 515 12.73 -17.66 23.26
C ASN A 515 11.32 -17.84 23.83
N VAL A 516 10.32 -17.59 22.97
CA VAL A 516 8.90 -17.90 23.17
C VAL A 516 8.42 -18.75 22.00
N GLN A 517 7.26 -19.37 22.11
CA GLN A 517 6.76 -20.22 21.04
C GLN A 517 5.94 -19.46 19.99
N ALA A 518 5.45 -18.27 20.31
CA ALA A 518 4.71 -17.40 19.39
C ALA A 518 5.16 -15.95 19.54
N CYS A 519 5.32 -15.22 18.44
CA CYS A 519 5.61 -13.79 18.40
C CYS A 519 4.51 -12.96 19.08
N SER A 520 3.25 -13.40 19.03
CA SER A 520 2.12 -12.75 19.72
C SER A 520 2.33 -12.58 21.24
N VAL A 521 3.13 -13.44 21.87
CA VAL A 521 3.51 -13.30 23.29
C VAL A 521 4.31 -12.02 23.51
N LEU A 522 5.21 -11.69 22.59
CA LEU A 522 6.03 -10.47 22.68
C LEU A 522 5.20 -9.22 22.43
N LEU A 523 4.22 -9.32 21.53
CA LEU A 523 3.31 -8.21 21.27
C LEU A 523 2.39 -7.93 22.47
N GLU A 524 1.92 -8.96 23.18
CA GLU A 524 1.19 -8.81 24.45
C GLU A 524 2.02 -8.04 25.47
N GLU A 525 3.28 -8.45 25.67
CA GLU A 525 4.16 -7.81 26.65
C GLU A 525 4.43 -6.34 26.32
N LEU A 526 4.53 -5.98 25.02
CA LEU A 526 4.65 -4.60 24.59
C LEU A 526 3.37 -3.80 24.85
N GLU A 527 2.19 -4.38 24.60
CA GLU A 527 0.91 -3.72 24.91
C GLU A 527 0.74 -3.49 26.43
N GLN A 528 1.22 -4.41 27.28
CA GLN A 528 1.24 -4.20 28.73
C GLN A 528 2.15 -3.03 29.13
N ALA A 529 3.38 -3.00 28.58
CA ALA A 529 4.32 -1.92 28.82
C ALA A 529 3.75 -0.57 28.35
N PHE A 530 3.08 -0.55 27.20
CA PHE A 530 2.40 0.61 26.67
C PHE A 530 1.25 1.07 27.57
N SER A 531 0.38 0.13 27.98
CA SER A 531 -0.78 0.42 28.82
C SER A 531 -0.37 1.02 30.17
N PHE A 532 0.74 0.56 30.74
CA PHE A 532 1.32 1.13 31.96
C PHE A 532 1.78 2.60 31.77
N GLN A 533 2.32 2.96 30.61
CA GLN A 533 2.66 4.35 30.30
C GLN A 533 1.40 5.20 30.11
N GLN A 534 0.35 4.61 29.53
CA GLN A 534 -0.91 5.28 29.23
C GLN A 534 -1.69 5.70 30.48
N THR A 535 -1.74 4.86 31.51
CA THR A 535 -2.44 5.16 32.78
C THR A 535 -1.90 6.38 33.51
N CYS A 536 -0.69 6.84 33.16
CA CYS A 536 -0.06 8.02 33.74
C CYS A 536 -0.47 9.34 33.05
N SER A 537 -1.25 9.31 31.96
CA SER A 537 -1.50 10.49 31.12
C SER A 537 -3.00 10.75 30.89
N GLU A 538 -3.45 11.98 31.14
CA GLU A 538 -4.84 12.39 30.90
C GLU A 538 -5.20 12.39 29.41
N GLY A 539 -6.44 11.99 29.09
CA GLY A 539 -6.98 12.04 27.72
C GLY A 539 -6.54 10.90 26.78
N MET A 540 -5.69 9.99 27.25
CA MET A 540 -5.35 8.78 26.51
C MET A 540 -6.37 7.65 26.76
N TYR A 541 -6.67 6.85 25.75
CA TYR A 541 -7.52 5.66 25.91
C TYR A 541 -7.19 4.55 24.90
N THR A 542 -7.56 3.32 25.24
CA THR A 542 -7.64 2.19 24.32
C THR A 542 -9.09 1.70 24.32
N HIS A 543 -9.74 1.70 23.16
CA HIS A 543 -11.15 1.37 23.04
C HIS A 543 -11.38 -0.10 23.44
N PRO A 544 -12.41 -0.41 24.27
CA PRO A 544 -12.66 -1.76 24.74
C PRO A 544 -12.81 -2.80 23.62
N GLU A 545 -13.50 -2.48 22.52
CA GLU A 545 -13.63 -3.40 21.39
C GLU A 545 -12.29 -3.65 20.67
N ARG A 546 -11.41 -2.63 20.57
CA ARG A 546 -10.05 -2.82 20.04
C ARG A 546 -9.27 -3.77 20.94
N ALA A 547 -9.31 -3.53 22.26
CA ALA A 547 -8.61 -4.35 23.25
C ALA A 547 -9.12 -5.80 23.26
N HIS A 548 -10.43 -6.01 23.12
CA HIS A 548 -11.05 -7.33 23.01
C HIS A 548 -10.59 -8.07 21.74
N LEU A 549 -10.65 -7.39 20.59
CA LEU A 549 -10.20 -7.92 19.30
C LEU A 549 -8.71 -8.28 19.33
N PHE A 550 -7.89 -7.41 19.92
CA PHE A 550 -6.47 -7.65 20.17
C PHE A 550 -6.28 -8.94 20.96
N ALA A 551 -6.92 -9.05 22.12
CA ALA A 551 -6.75 -10.19 22.99
C ALA A 551 -7.17 -11.53 22.35
N ILE A 552 -8.32 -11.58 21.66
CA ILE A 552 -8.78 -12.80 20.98
C ILE A 552 -7.84 -13.20 19.85
N SER A 553 -7.40 -12.24 19.03
CA SER A 553 -6.52 -12.54 17.90
C SER A 553 -5.16 -13.07 18.36
N LEU A 554 -4.58 -12.49 19.42
CA LEU A 554 -3.33 -12.96 20.01
C LEU A 554 -3.52 -14.33 20.67
N LEU A 555 -4.61 -14.57 21.40
CA LEU A 555 -4.89 -15.89 21.98
C LEU A 555 -5.01 -16.97 20.91
N ALA A 556 -5.71 -16.70 19.81
CA ALA A 556 -5.84 -17.63 18.68
C ALA A 556 -4.47 -17.95 18.07
N ALA A 557 -3.63 -16.94 17.84
CA ALA A 557 -2.26 -17.10 17.33
C ALA A 557 -1.37 -17.90 18.29
N VAL A 558 -1.36 -17.56 19.59
CA VAL A 558 -0.58 -18.29 20.59
C VAL A 558 -1.02 -19.75 20.68
N PHE A 559 -2.33 -20.02 20.68
CA PHE A 559 -2.85 -21.38 20.72
C PHE A 559 -2.51 -22.18 19.46
N ASP A 560 -2.40 -21.53 18.31
CA ASP A 560 -2.00 -22.17 17.06
C ASP A 560 -0.53 -22.64 17.12
N ASP A 561 0.40 -21.71 17.34
CA ASP A 561 1.84 -22.00 17.30
C ASP A 561 2.29 -22.95 18.40
N THR A 562 1.66 -22.83 19.58
CA THR A 562 1.99 -23.67 20.73
C THR A 562 1.34 -25.06 20.70
N ASP A 563 0.51 -25.36 19.71
CA ASP A 563 -0.40 -26.52 19.67
C ASP A 563 -1.20 -26.64 20.98
N LEU A 564 -2.01 -25.62 21.30
CA LEU A 564 -2.75 -25.48 22.56
C LEU A 564 -1.87 -25.63 23.79
N LEU A 565 -0.80 -24.85 23.84
CA LEU A 565 0.18 -24.84 24.90
C LEU A 565 0.89 -26.19 25.10
N ALA A 566 0.74 -27.20 24.24
CA ALA A 566 1.52 -28.43 24.34
C ALA A 566 3.03 -28.11 24.33
N LYS A 567 3.45 -27.25 23.41
CA LYS A 567 4.82 -26.70 23.34
C LYS A 567 5.04 -25.46 24.20
N GLY A 568 3.96 -24.85 24.67
CA GLY A 568 4.02 -23.59 25.41
C GLY A 568 4.98 -23.65 26.59
N GLN A 569 5.76 -22.61 26.77
CA GLN A 569 6.62 -22.40 27.93
C GLN A 569 5.87 -21.58 28.99
N LYS A 570 6.54 -21.34 30.12
CA LYS A 570 5.97 -20.53 31.22
C LYS A 570 5.57 -19.12 30.76
N ARG A 571 6.36 -18.53 29.86
CA ARG A 571 6.16 -17.17 29.35
C ARG A 571 4.93 -17.10 28.43
N ASP A 572 4.73 -18.09 27.56
CA ASP A 572 3.51 -18.21 26.74
C ASP A 572 2.27 -18.37 27.63
N CYS A 573 2.34 -19.20 28.68
CA CYS A 573 1.24 -19.39 29.63
C CYS A 573 0.89 -18.10 30.39
N LEU A 574 1.89 -17.29 30.73
CA LEU A 574 1.69 -16.01 31.41
C LEU A 574 0.99 -14.99 30.50
N ALA A 575 1.38 -14.91 29.23
CA ALA A 575 0.71 -14.05 28.26
C ALA A 575 -0.74 -14.51 28.03
N VAL A 576 -0.98 -15.81 27.82
CA VAL A 576 -2.36 -16.35 27.71
C VAL A 576 -3.20 -15.97 28.91
N HIS A 577 -2.65 -16.08 30.11
CA HIS A 577 -3.35 -15.71 31.33
C HIS A 577 -3.74 -14.24 31.36
N ARG A 578 -2.81 -13.32 31.09
CA ARG A 578 -3.11 -11.88 31.05
C ARG A 578 -4.15 -11.53 29.99
N LEU A 579 -4.07 -12.16 28.82
CA LEU A 579 -5.05 -11.96 27.75
C LEU A 579 -6.44 -12.46 28.17
N LEU A 580 -6.53 -13.59 28.88
CA LEU A 580 -7.78 -14.10 29.45
C LEU A 580 -8.31 -13.21 30.58
N GLU A 581 -7.44 -12.67 31.43
CA GLU A 581 -7.81 -11.68 32.45
C GLU A 581 -8.37 -10.41 31.80
N GLN A 582 -7.74 -9.91 30.73
CA GLN A 582 -8.22 -8.77 29.96
C GLN A 582 -9.60 -9.02 29.34
N LEU A 583 -9.88 -10.23 28.88
CA LEU A 583 -11.19 -10.59 28.33
C LEU A 583 -12.29 -10.73 29.39
N ARG A 584 -11.94 -11.17 30.61
CA ARG A 584 -12.91 -11.47 31.68
C ARG A 584 -13.08 -10.35 32.71
N GLY A 585 -12.06 -9.51 32.89
CA GLY A 585 -11.98 -8.56 34.00
C GLY A 585 -11.75 -9.19 35.38
N GLU A 586 -11.41 -10.49 35.44
CA GLU A 586 -11.21 -11.23 36.69
C GLU A 586 -9.75 -11.66 36.83
N GLN A 587 -9.11 -11.30 37.95
CA GLN A 587 -7.77 -11.78 38.27
C GLN A 587 -7.82 -13.25 38.70
N GLN A 588 -7.06 -14.11 38.02
CA GLN A 588 -6.91 -15.51 38.45
C GLN A 588 -5.64 -15.68 39.27
N ASN A 589 -5.79 -15.92 40.57
CA ASN A 589 -4.66 -16.27 41.43
C ASN A 589 -4.15 -17.69 41.10
N TRP A 590 -2.87 -17.78 40.73
CA TRP A 590 -2.19 -19.06 40.58
C TRP A 590 -1.63 -19.52 41.92
N ASP A 591 -1.74 -20.83 42.19
CA ASP A 591 -1.06 -21.42 43.33
C ASP A 591 0.45 -21.28 43.16
N LYS A 592 1.11 -20.60 44.10
CA LYS A 592 2.57 -20.51 44.11
C LYS A 592 3.15 -21.92 44.16
N GLY A 593 3.86 -22.32 43.10
CA GLY A 593 4.48 -23.65 42.98
C GLY A 593 3.78 -24.62 42.03
N ALA A 594 2.68 -24.25 41.39
CA ALA A 594 2.05 -25.08 40.35
C ALA A 594 3.03 -25.43 39.23
N SER A 595 3.02 -26.69 38.80
CA SER A 595 3.80 -27.18 37.66
C SER A 595 3.30 -26.55 36.36
N LEU A 596 4.16 -26.48 35.34
CA LEU A 596 3.78 -25.94 34.03
C LEU A 596 2.59 -26.71 33.41
N THR A 597 2.55 -28.03 33.59
CA THR A 597 1.45 -28.88 33.12
C THR A 597 0.13 -28.53 33.80
N GLU A 598 0.12 -28.29 35.12
CA GLU A 598 -1.07 -27.86 35.86
C GLU A 598 -1.53 -26.47 35.42
N ILE A 599 -0.60 -25.54 35.18
CA ILE A 599 -0.91 -24.19 34.68
C ILE A 599 -1.59 -24.29 33.30
N LYS A 600 -1.01 -25.03 32.36
CA LYS A 600 -1.57 -25.26 31.02
C LYS A 600 -3.00 -25.83 31.11
N LYS A 601 -3.18 -26.87 31.93
CA LYS A 601 -4.49 -27.51 32.13
C LYS A 601 -5.51 -26.53 32.71
N LYS A 602 -5.13 -25.72 33.70
CA LYS A 602 -6.02 -24.70 34.28
C LYS A 602 -6.41 -23.63 33.26
N LEU A 603 -5.46 -23.13 32.45
CA LEU A 603 -5.73 -22.12 31.42
C LEU A 603 -6.67 -22.64 30.33
N LEU A 604 -6.41 -23.83 29.79
CA LEU A 604 -7.23 -24.44 28.74
C LEU A 604 -8.62 -24.85 29.23
N ALA A 605 -8.79 -25.07 30.54
CA ALA A 605 -10.08 -25.37 31.16
C ALA A 605 -10.94 -24.12 31.41
N THR A 606 -10.41 -22.91 31.20
CA THR A 606 -11.23 -21.70 31.31
C THR A 606 -12.24 -21.62 30.17
N HIS A 607 -13.47 -21.19 30.47
CA HIS A 607 -14.54 -21.07 29.46
C HIS A 607 -14.12 -20.20 28.26
N ALA A 608 -13.51 -19.04 28.51
CA ALA A 608 -13.05 -18.13 27.47
C ALA A 608 -11.98 -18.76 26.57
N ALA A 609 -10.98 -19.46 27.15
CA ALA A 609 -9.99 -20.18 26.34
C ALA A 609 -10.69 -21.25 25.49
N PHE A 610 -11.54 -22.08 26.09
CA PHE A 610 -12.29 -23.12 25.40
C PHE A 610 -13.09 -22.56 24.23
N GLU A 611 -13.84 -21.48 24.42
CA GLU A 611 -14.62 -20.84 23.37
C GLU A 611 -13.74 -20.34 22.21
N ILE A 612 -12.58 -19.73 22.52
CA ILE A 612 -11.61 -19.28 21.51
C ILE A 612 -11.08 -20.45 20.69
N TYR A 613 -10.44 -21.42 21.34
CA TYR A 613 -9.77 -22.48 20.60
C TYR A 613 -10.75 -23.46 19.97
N SER A 614 -11.93 -23.68 20.54
CA SER A 614 -12.93 -24.58 19.95
C SER A 614 -13.44 -24.07 18.61
N LYS A 615 -13.78 -22.78 18.51
CA LYS A 615 -14.24 -22.21 17.23
C LYS A 615 -13.10 -22.16 16.20
N PHE A 616 -11.89 -21.79 16.62
CA PHE A 616 -10.73 -21.81 15.72
C PHE A 616 -10.46 -23.23 15.18
N PHE A 617 -10.54 -24.24 16.05
CA PHE A 617 -10.34 -25.63 15.68
C PHE A 617 -11.45 -26.14 14.77
N GLU A 618 -12.69 -25.74 15.00
CA GLU A 618 -13.81 -26.04 14.10
C GLU A 618 -13.59 -25.44 12.70
N LEU A 619 -13.15 -24.17 12.63
CA LEU A 619 -12.80 -23.53 11.34
C LEU A 619 -11.69 -24.29 10.62
N ARG A 620 -10.63 -24.69 11.33
CA ARG A 620 -9.55 -25.50 10.77
C ARG A 620 -10.03 -26.86 10.29
N GLN A 621 -10.80 -27.55 11.11
CA GLN A 621 -11.40 -28.84 10.78
C GLN A 621 -12.21 -28.77 9.48
N ASN A 622 -13.09 -27.77 9.37
CA ASN A 622 -13.91 -27.57 8.19
C ASN A 622 -13.08 -27.23 6.94
N ASN A 623 -12.03 -26.43 7.09
CA ASN A 623 -11.16 -26.07 5.96
C ASN A 623 -10.23 -27.21 5.54
N THR A 624 -9.70 -27.97 6.49
CA THR A 624 -8.93 -29.19 6.21
C THR A 624 -9.79 -30.20 5.47
N GLU A 625 -11.05 -30.38 5.86
CA GLU A 625 -11.98 -31.23 5.11
C GLU A 625 -12.17 -30.77 3.66
N LYS A 626 -12.42 -29.47 3.44
CA LYS A 626 -12.51 -28.90 2.09
C LYS A 626 -11.21 -29.07 1.30
N ALA A 627 -10.06 -28.94 1.95
CA ALA A 627 -8.75 -29.13 1.33
C ALA A 627 -8.51 -30.58 0.92
N ILE A 628 -8.93 -31.55 1.75
CA ILE A 628 -8.92 -32.98 1.41
C ILE A 628 -9.78 -33.23 0.17
N VAL A 629 -11.03 -32.75 0.16
CA VAL A 629 -11.95 -32.94 -0.97
C VAL A 629 -11.40 -32.29 -2.24
N SER A 630 -10.86 -31.09 -2.15
CA SER A 630 -10.30 -30.36 -3.30
C SER A 630 -9.04 -31.03 -3.86
N ALA A 631 -8.17 -31.54 -2.97
CA ALA A 631 -7.01 -32.32 -3.37
C ALA A 631 -7.45 -33.63 -4.05
N ALA A 632 -8.45 -34.32 -3.51
CA ALA A 632 -9.00 -35.54 -4.10
C ALA A 632 -9.64 -35.32 -5.48
N SER A 633 -10.25 -34.15 -5.71
CA SER A 633 -10.79 -33.77 -7.02
C SER A 633 -9.73 -33.21 -7.97
N GLY A 634 -8.48 -33.05 -7.53
CA GLY A 634 -7.40 -32.47 -8.34
C GLY A 634 -7.51 -30.96 -8.59
N THR A 635 -8.37 -30.25 -7.86
CA THR A 635 -8.68 -28.81 -8.10
C THR A 635 -7.79 -27.86 -7.31
N SER A 636 -7.12 -28.34 -6.26
CA SER A 636 -6.26 -27.52 -5.40
C SER A 636 -5.09 -28.31 -4.81
N PHE A 637 -4.05 -27.59 -4.40
CA PHE A 637 -2.91 -28.08 -3.62
C PHE A 637 -2.90 -27.53 -2.18
N ASP A 638 -3.99 -26.89 -1.72
CA ASP A 638 -4.03 -26.21 -0.42
C ASP A 638 -3.64 -27.12 0.76
N LEU A 639 -3.98 -28.41 0.70
CA LEU A 639 -3.62 -29.40 1.74
C LEU A 639 -2.11 -29.56 1.94
N PHE A 640 -1.30 -29.30 0.90
CA PHE A 640 0.14 -29.54 0.87
C PHE A 640 0.98 -28.25 0.96
N GLN A 641 0.35 -27.11 1.24
CA GLN A 641 1.03 -25.80 1.23
C GLN A 641 2.16 -25.68 2.26
N ASP A 642 2.05 -26.33 3.43
CA ASP A 642 3.12 -26.40 4.44
C ASP A 642 4.23 -27.40 4.05
N THR A 643 4.74 -27.27 2.84
CA THR A 643 5.89 -28.03 2.32
C THR A 643 7.08 -27.10 2.16
N LYS A 644 8.16 -27.38 2.88
CA LYS A 644 9.42 -26.62 2.84
C LYS A 644 10.55 -27.50 2.30
N GLY A 645 11.58 -26.91 1.69
CA GLY A 645 12.81 -27.58 1.28
C GLY A 645 13.28 -27.28 -0.14
N GLY A 646 14.45 -27.84 -0.50
CA GLY A 646 15.10 -27.69 -1.82
C GLY A 646 15.30 -29.06 -2.50
N ASP A 647 16.47 -29.68 -2.29
CA ASP A 647 16.80 -31.03 -2.76
C ASP A 647 15.96 -32.13 -2.10
N THR A 648 15.25 -31.81 -1.04
CA THR A 648 14.24 -32.66 -0.40
C THR A 648 13.09 -31.78 -0.02
N LEU A 649 11.87 -32.18 -0.35
CA LEU A 649 10.67 -31.49 0.12
C LEU A 649 10.07 -32.24 1.31
N MET A 650 9.79 -31.53 2.39
CA MET A 650 9.10 -32.09 3.55
C MET A 650 7.85 -31.27 3.87
N GLY A 651 6.71 -31.90 3.67
CA GLY A 651 5.37 -31.37 3.93
C GLY A 651 4.77 -31.85 5.25
N GLN A 652 3.76 -31.13 5.72
CA GLN A 652 2.91 -31.57 6.82
C GLN A 652 1.45 -31.17 6.57
N SER A 653 0.52 -32.05 6.94
CA SER A 653 -0.91 -31.77 7.09
C SER A 653 -1.36 -32.25 8.47
N LYS A 654 -1.93 -31.34 9.25
CA LYS A 654 -2.54 -31.65 10.54
C LYS A 654 -4.05 -31.87 10.33
N LEU A 655 -4.55 -33.02 10.74
CA LEU A 655 -5.94 -33.43 10.56
C LEU A 655 -6.64 -33.51 11.91
N PHE A 656 -7.88 -33.06 11.98
CA PHE A 656 -8.72 -33.41 13.12
C PHE A 656 -9.23 -34.83 12.97
N TRP A 657 -9.59 -35.45 14.10
CA TRP A 657 -10.16 -36.78 14.10
C TRP A 657 -11.29 -36.95 13.08
N ASP A 658 -12.24 -36.04 13.07
CA ASP A 658 -13.41 -36.10 12.17
C ASP A 658 -13.02 -35.99 10.69
N ASN A 659 -11.87 -35.37 10.36
CA ASN A 659 -11.37 -35.30 8.99
C ASN A 659 -10.84 -36.66 8.51
N TRP A 660 -10.50 -37.58 9.41
CA TRP A 660 -9.91 -38.86 9.07
C TRP A 660 -10.82 -39.69 8.17
N LYS A 661 -12.13 -39.70 8.46
CA LYS A 661 -13.11 -40.42 7.64
C LYS A 661 -13.07 -39.93 6.19
N THR A 662 -13.03 -38.61 6.00
CA THR A 662 -12.99 -37.99 4.67
C THR A 662 -11.65 -38.23 3.98
N LEU A 663 -10.51 -38.14 4.69
CA LEU A 663 -9.21 -38.49 4.11
C LEU A 663 -9.18 -39.97 3.71
N ARG A 664 -9.57 -40.88 4.59
CA ARG A 664 -9.55 -42.33 4.33
C ARG A 664 -10.36 -42.69 3.09
N ALA A 665 -11.54 -42.08 2.92
CA ALA A 665 -12.39 -42.29 1.74
C ALA A 665 -11.77 -41.75 0.44
N ASN A 666 -10.86 -40.79 0.53
CA ASN A 666 -10.25 -40.12 -0.62
C ASN A 666 -8.73 -40.34 -0.74
N ARG A 667 -8.15 -41.23 0.09
CA ARG A 667 -6.71 -41.28 0.34
C ARG A 667 -5.89 -41.45 -0.92
N GLU A 668 -6.28 -42.39 -1.78
CA GLU A 668 -5.57 -42.69 -3.02
C GLU A 668 -5.48 -41.47 -3.94
N LYS A 669 -6.60 -40.75 -4.12
CA LYS A 669 -6.66 -39.53 -4.93
C LYS A 669 -5.86 -38.38 -4.31
N VAL A 670 -5.90 -38.24 -2.99
CA VAL A 670 -5.11 -37.24 -2.26
C VAL A 670 -3.61 -37.54 -2.40
N MET A 671 -3.19 -38.81 -2.28
CA MET A 671 -1.79 -39.21 -2.48
C MET A 671 -1.33 -38.98 -3.91
N LEU A 672 -2.16 -39.26 -4.91
CA LEU A 672 -1.88 -38.91 -6.30
C LEU A 672 -1.68 -37.40 -6.47
N GLN A 673 -2.56 -36.58 -5.90
CA GLN A 673 -2.43 -35.14 -5.98
C GLN A 673 -1.20 -34.61 -5.22
N TRP A 674 -0.84 -35.24 -4.10
CA TRP A 674 0.40 -34.96 -3.39
C TRP A 674 1.64 -35.23 -4.25
N VAL A 675 1.70 -36.37 -4.94
CA VAL A 675 2.77 -36.68 -5.89
C VAL A 675 2.86 -35.63 -6.99
N ARG A 676 1.73 -35.25 -7.60
CA ARG A 676 1.67 -34.18 -8.61
C ARG A 676 2.17 -32.85 -8.06
N PHE A 677 1.75 -32.49 -6.86
CA PHE A 677 2.23 -31.29 -6.17
C PHE A 677 3.74 -31.30 -6.01
N CYS A 678 4.30 -32.38 -5.46
CA CYS A 678 5.75 -32.55 -5.25
C CYS A 678 6.55 -32.41 -6.55
N LEU A 679 6.12 -33.07 -7.63
CA LEU A 679 6.75 -32.99 -8.94
C LEU A 679 6.67 -31.56 -9.52
N SER A 680 5.55 -30.87 -9.31
CA SER A 680 5.39 -29.49 -9.77
C SER A 680 6.23 -28.49 -8.96
N LYS A 681 6.36 -28.70 -7.64
CA LYS A 681 7.02 -27.77 -6.72
C LYS A 681 8.53 -27.85 -6.78
N SER A 682 9.10 -29.06 -6.86
CA SER A 682 10.54 -29.27 -7.03
C SER A 682 10.78 -30.52 -7.87
N PRO A 683 10.87 -30.39 -9.21
CA PRO A 683 11.11 -31.53 -10.08
C PRO A 683 12.53 -32.11 -9.89
N THR A 684 13.45 -31.39 -9.25
CA THR A 684 14.83 -31.82 -9.02
C THR A 684 15.06 -32.42 -7.63
N ALA A 685 14.06 -32.42 -6.75
CA ALA A 685 14.22 -33.01 -5.42
C ALA A 685 14.55 -34.51 -5.50
N LEU A 686 15.50 -34.93 -4.66
CA LEU A 686 15.96 -36.31 -4.52
C LEU A 686 14.83 -37.21 -4.00
N PHE A 687 14.10 -36.72 -3.00
CA PHE A 687 12.90 -37.35 -2.48
C PHE A 687 11.94 -36.33 -1.86
N TYR A 688 10.73 -36.81 -1.60
CA TYR A 688 9.60 -36.07 -1.07
C TYR A 688 9.08 -36.80 0.16
N GLY A 689 8.83 -36.05 1.23
CA GLY A 689 8.20 -36.54 2.44
C GLY A 689 6.97 -35.72 2.79
N HIS A 690 5.95 -36.35 3.36
CA HIS A 690 4.75 -35.67 3.85
C HIS A 690 4.23 -36.32 5.12
N ILE A 691 4.13 -35.52 6.17
CA ILE A 691 3.60 -35.95 7.47
C ILE A 691 2.10 -35.67 7.51
N VAL A 692 1.31 -36.69 7.81
CA VAL A 692 -0.12 -36.58 8.10
C VAL A 692 -0.32 -36.92 9.57
N SER A 693 -0.64 -35.93 10.40
CA SER A 693 -0.73 -36.11 11.86
C SER A 693 -2.13 -35.76 12.41
N THR A 694 -2.57 -36.43 13.46
CA THR A 694 -3.87 -36.16 14.11
C THR A 694 -3.78 -35.11 15.19
N LEU A 695 -4.66 -34.13 15.17
CA LEU A 695 -5.01 -33.28 16.29
C LEU A 695 -6.30 -33.77 16.94
N LEU A 696 -6.35 -33.70 18.28
CA LEU A 696 -7.60 -33.81 19.02
C LEU A 696 -8.44 -32.56 18.76
N ASN A 697 -9.75 -32.72 18.66
CA ASN A 697 -10.66 -31.57 18.65
C ASN A 697 -10.78 -30.97 20.07
N ALA A 698 -11.33 -29.76 20.15
CA ALA A 698 -11.42 -29.04 21.43
C ALA A 698 -12.19 -29.78 22.53
N ARG A 699 -13.24 -30.54 22.16
CA ARG A 699 -14.04 -31.32 23.11
C ARG A 699 -13.22 -32.47 23.68
N GLN A 700 -12.48 -33.17 22.84
CA GLN A 700 -11.60 -34.29 23.24
C GLN A 700 -10.50 -33.82 24.19
N ILE A 701 -9.88 -32.68 23.91
CA ILE A 701 -8.84 -32.10 24.78
C ILE A 701 -9.41 -31.77 26.16
N THR A 702 -10.60 -31.17 26.20
CA THR A 702 -11.27 -30.81 27.46
C THR A 702 -11.68 -32.05 28.25
N ALA A 703 -12.19 -33.07 27.55
CA ALA A 703 -12.57 -34.35 28.13
C ALA A 703 -11.37 -35.24 28.51
N GLN A 704 -10.14 -34.85 28.14
CA GLN A 704 -8.93 -35.66 28.29
C GLN A 704 -9.09 -37.04 27.63
N GLU A 705 -9.74 -37.08 26.47
CA GLU A 705 -9.85 -38.29 25.66
C GLU A 705 -8.51 -38.63 25.02
N ASP A 706 -8.17 -39.93 25.02
CA ASP A 706 -7.03 -40.44 24.27
C ASP A 706 -7.31 -40.38 22.76
N HIS A 707 -6.24 -40.38 21.96
CA HIS A 707 -6.39 -40.51 20.52
C HIS A 707 -7.12 -41.81 20.14
N PRO A 708 -7.98 -41.79 19.11
CA PRO A 708 -8.68 -42.98 18.62
C PRO A 708 -7.70 -44.07 18.18
N LYS A 709 -7.97 -45.31 18.61
CA LYS A 709 -7.10 -46.47 18.32
C LYS A 709 -7.17 -46.92 16.86
N ASP A 710 -8.23 -46.56 16.14
CA ASP A 710 -8.46 -46.92 14.74
C ASP A 710 -7.83 -45.92 13.75
N HIS A 711 -7.05 -44.98 14.25
CA HIS A 711 -6.30 -44.00 13.48
C HIS A 711 -4.80 -44.10 13.74
N GLN A 712 -4.03 -43.82 12.69
CA GLN A 712 -2.59 -43.79 12.73
C GLN A 712 -2.10 -42.54 11.98
N ASP A 713 -1.13 -41.85 12.57
CA ASP A 713 -0.36 -40.82 11.88
C ASP A 713 0.45 -41.48 10.76
N GLN A 714 0.73 -40.75 9.69
CA GLN A 714 1.40 -41.28 8.51
C GLN A 714 2.60 -40.41 8.11
N LEU A 715 3.70 -41.04 7.70
CA LEU A 715 4.78 -40.40 6.96
C LEU A 715 4.84 -41.01 5.56
N TRP A 716 4.44 -40.22 4.56
CA TRP A 716 4.48 -40.61 3.15
C TRP A 716 5.84 -40.25 2.56
N LEU A 717 6.47 -41.19 1.86
CA LEU A 717 7.80 -41.02 1.28
C LEU A 717 7.82 -41.55 -0.15
N THR A 718 8.34 -40.75 -1.07
CA THR A 718 8.55 -41.13 -2.47
C THR A 718 9.71 -40.32 -3.05
N GLY A 719 10.30 -40.70 -4.18
CA GLY A 719 11.45 -39.95 -4.68
C GLY A 719 12.15 -40.57 -5.88
N LYS A 720 13.08 -39.80 -6.45
CA LYS A 720 13.90 -40.18 -7.60
C LYS A 720 15.22 -40.86 -7.20
N SER A 721 15.66 -40.67 -5.95
CA SER A 721 16.90 -41.24 -5.43
C SER A 721 16.62 -42.24 -4.30
N PRO A 722 16.54 -43.55 -4.61
CA PRO A 722 16.44 -44.61 -3.60
C PRO A 722 17.55 -44.52 -2.55
N VAL A 723 18.77 -44.15 -2.96
CA VAL A 723 19.93 -43.97 -2.07
C VAL A 723 19.68 -42.89 -1.02
N ALA A 724 19.24 -41.69 -1.45
CA ALA A 724 18.99 -40.58 -0.53
C ALA A 724 17.88 -40.93 0.47
N LEU A 725 16.82 -41.59 -0.01
CA LEU A 725 15.70 -42.00 0.84
C LEU A 725 16.12 -43.09 1.85
N ARG A 726 16.91 -44.07 1.40
CA ARG A 726 17.46 -45.13 2.26
C ARG A 726 18.33 -44.52 3.36
N ASP A 727 19.23 -43.62 3.02
CA ASP A 727 20.10 -42.95 3.99
C ASP A 727 19.28 -42.13 5.01
N PHE A 728 18.25 -41.43 4.56
CA PHE A 728 17.30 -40.72 5.42
C PHE A 728 16.58 -41.68 6.38
N LEU A 729 16.04 -42.79 5.88
CA LEU A 729 15.33 -43.78 6.68
C LEU A 729 16.24 -44.49 7.67
N TYR A 730 17.49 -44.75 7.31
CA TYR A 730 18.48 -45.32 8.22
C TYR A 730 18.70 -44.40 9.42
N LEU A 731 18.95 -43.11 9.16
CA LEU A 731 19.14 -42.11 10.21
C LEU A 731 17.88 -41.92 11.06
N LEU A 732 16.71 -41.79 10.42
CA LEU A 732 15.44 -41.69 11.14
C LEU A 732 15.22 -42.95 12.00
N TYR A 733 15.54 -44.13 11.47
CA TYR A 733 15.37 -45.38 12.20
C TYR A 733 16.24 -45.46 13.45
N GLU A 734 17.55 -45.27 13.30
CA GLU A 734 18.50 -45.36 14.41
C GLU A 734 18.20 -44.38 15.54
N ASN A 735 17.75 -43.18 15.20
CA ASN A 735 17.62 -42.11 16.18
C ASN A 735 16.21 -41.99 16.78
N GLU A 736 15.16 -42.30 16.03
CA GLU A 736 13.77 -42.06 16.46
C GLU A 736 12.92 -43.33 16.53
N LEU A 737 13.14 -44.29 15.61
CA LEU A 737 12.17 -45.37 15.36
C LEU A 737 12.55 -46.74 15.94
N ALA A 738 13.82 -46.95 16.31
CA ALA A 738 14.34 -48.26 16.71
C ALA A 738 13.54 -48.95 17.83
N ASN A 739 12.84 -48.17 18.67
CA ASN A 739 12.05 -48.66 19.80
C ASN A 739 10.53 -48.40 19.65
N GLN A 740 10.05 -48.08 18.45
CA GLN A 740 8.63 -47.76 18.22
C GLN A 740 7.93 -48.87 17.43
N GLU A 741 6.67 -49.15 17.77
CA GLU A 741 5.79 -49.99 16.95
C GLU A 741 5.37 -49.21 15.71
N ILE A 742 5.87 -49.63 14.55
CA ILE A 742 5.61 -48.98 13.26
C ILE A 742 5.05 -50.03 12.32
N LYS A 743 4.02 -49.64 11.56
CA LYS A 743 3.54 -50.44 10.42
C LYS A 743 4.00 -49.82 9.13
N ILE A 744 4.36 -50.66 8.17
CA ILE A 744 4.86 -50.22 6.88
C ILE A 744 3.85 -50.58 5.81
N GLU A 745 3.63 -49.66 4.89
CA GLU A 745 2.82 -49.89 3.70
C GLU A 745 3.63 -49.50 2.46
N LEU A 746 3.69 -50.41 1.49
CA LEU A 746 4.39 -50.27 0.22
C LEU A 746 3.35 -50.17 -0.89
N ILE A 747 3.30 -49.02 -1.56
CA ILE A 747 2.36 -48.73 -2.65
C ILE A 747 3.13 -48.74 -3.97
N ASN A 748 2.67 -49.54 -4.93
CA ASN A 748 3.25 -49.64 -6.28
C ASN A 748 4.76 -49.98 -6.32
N GLY A 749 5.23 -50.76 -5.36
CA GLY A 749 6.59 -51.31 -5.33
C GLY A 749 7.37 -51.00 -4.06
N ASN A 750 8.57 -51.59 -3.97
CA ASN A 750 9.50 -51.33 -2.86
C ASN A 750 10.54 -50.29 -3.27
N ILE A 751 10.40 -49.07 -2.74
CA ILE A 751 11.32 -47.96 -3.02
C ILE A 751 12.75 -48.17 -2.47
N LEU A 752 12.95 -49.11 -1.55
CA LEU A 752 14.26 -49.36 -0.93
C LEU A 752 15.11 -50.38 -1.69
N GLU A 753 14.54 -51.02 -2.73
CA GLU A 753 15.17 -52.01 -3.64
C GLU A 753 15.86 -53.21 -2.96
N THR A 754 15.89 -53.26 -1.63
CA THR A 754 16.59 -54.24 -0.81
C THR A 754 15.75 -54.57 0.42
N GLU A 755 15.43 -55.86 0.61
CA GLU A 755 14.74 -56.36 1.81
C GLU A 755 15.61 -56.28 3.07
N SER A 756 16.90 -55.93 2.91
CA SER A 756 17.88 -55.94 3.98
C SER A 756 17.84 -54.69 4.88
N HIS A 757 17.05 -53.66 4.54
CA HIS A 757 17.01 -52.42 5.33
C HIS A 757 16.53 -52.68 6.78
N PRO A 758 17.21 -52.15 7.81
CA PRO A 758 16.88 -52.43 9.21
C PRO A 758 15.42 -52.16 9.59
N ILE A 759 14.82 -51.09 9.04
CA ILE A 759 13.42 -50.72 9.30
C ILE A 759 12.41 -51.78 8.82
N LEU A 760 12.71 -52.48 7.73
CA LEU A 760 11.83 -53.53 7.20
C LEU A 760 11.90 -54.78 8.08
N LYS A 761 13.09 -55.07 8.64
CA LYS A 761 13.31 -56.23 9.52
C LYS A 761 12.69 -56.07 10.90
N SER A 762 12.61 -54.84 11.41
CA SER A 762 12.01 -54.55 12.73
C SER A 762 10.50 -54.33 12.68
N CYS A 763 9.91 -54.17 11.49
CA CYS A 763 8.48 -53.98 11.32
C CYS A 763 7.72 -55.30 11.44
N GLN A 764 6.65 -55.32 12.24
CA GLN A 764 5.82 -56.51 12.44
C GLN A 764 4.80 -56.72 11.30
N ASP A 765 4.33 -55.63 10.68
CA ASP A 765 3.28 -55.62 9.66
C ASP A 765 3.73 -54.83 8.42
N ILE A 766 3.99 -55.51 7.31
CA ILE A 766 4.24 -54.90 5.99
C ILE A 766 3.02 -55.14 5.09
N LEU A 767 2.34 -54.06 4.70
CA LEU A 767 1.20 -54.09 3.79
C LEU A 767 1.66 -53.75 2.38
N HIS A 768 1.16 -54.47 1.38
CA HIS A 768 1.36 -54.16 -0.02
C HIS A 768 0.06 -53.70 -0.66
N GLN A 769 0.08 -52.55 -1.32
CA GLN A 769 -1.06 -51.98 -2.05
C GLN A 769 -0.64 -51.56 -3.45
N SER A 770 -1.62 -51.44 -4.34
CA SER A 770 -1.41 -50.88 -5.68
C SER A 770 -2.47 -49.84 -5.97
N ILE A 771 -2.04 -48.65 -6.42
CA ILE A 771 -2.91 -47.53 -6.81
C ILE A 771 -2.66 -47.27 -8.29
N GLN A 772 -3.63 -47.59 -9.14
CA GLN A 772 -3.45 -47.64 -10.61
C GLN A 772 -2.91 -46.34 -11.24
N GLU A 773 -3.22 -45.17 -10.66
CA GLU A 773 -2.85 -43.86 -11.21
C GLU A 773 -1.49 -43.32 -10.73
N ILE A 774 -0.79 -44.03 -9.83
CA ILE A 774 0.49 -43.58 -9.26
C ILE A 774 1.63 -44.42 -9.83
N ASP A 775 2.43 -43.88 -10.73
CA ASP A 775 3.49 -44.66 -11.39
C ASP A 775 4.77 -44.85 -10.56
N GLN A 776 4.90 -44.12 -9.45
CA GLN A 776 6.10 -44.14 -8.59
C GLN A 776 5.83 -44.87 -7.26
N PRO A 777 6.82 -45.60 -6.72
CA PRO A 777 6.65 -46.29 -5.46
C PRO A 777 6.49 -45.28 -4.31
N ILE A 778 5.59 -45.57 -3.37
CA ILE A 778 5.40 -44.79 -2.15
C ILE A 778 5.56 -45.72 -0.94
N LEU A 779 6.41 -45.29 0.00
CA LEU A 779 6.54 -45.88 1.32
C LEU A 779 5.71 -45.07 2.31
N VAL A 780 4.83 -45.72 3.06
CA VAL A 780 4.08 -45.10 4.16
C VAL A 780 4.46 -45.76 5.47
N LEU A 781 4.96 -44.96 6.40
CA LEU A 781 5.17 -45.38 7.79
C LEU A 781 3.97 -44.95 8.62
N HIS A 782 3.35 -45.89 9.34
CA HIS A 782 2.21 -45.63 10.22
C HIS A 782 2.65 -45.62 11.67
N PHE A 783 2.19 -44.62 12.41
CA PHE A 783 2.49 -44.39 13.82
C PHE A 783 1.19 -44.32 14.62
N PRO A 784 1.20 -44.57 15.94
CA PRO A 784 0.04 -44.28 16.77
C PRO A 784 -0.40 -42.81 16.61
N ALA A 785 -1.70 -42.57 16.56
CA ALA A 785 -2.26 -41.23 16.37
C ALA A 785 -1.70 -40.22 17.39
N GLY A 786 -1.39 -39.02 16.90
CA GLY A 786 -0.81 -37.92 17.68
C GLY A 786 0.68 -38.03 17.98
N LYS A 787 1.37 -39.11 17.58
CA LYS A 787 2.82 -39.28 17.82
C LYS A 787 3.69 -38.42 16.90
N LEU A 788 3.21 -38.07 15.71
CA LEU A 788 3.91 -37.21 14.75
C LEU A 788 3.56 -35.72 14.88
N ASN A 789 2.68 -35.35 15.81
CA ASN A 789 2.34 -33.95 16.05
C ASN A 789 3.60 -33.14 16.32
N SER A 790 3.86 -32.19 15.43
CA SER A 790 4.97 -31.24 15.53
C SER A 790 6.38 -31.83 15.41
N ARG A 791 6.49 -32.99 14.79
CA ARG A 791 7.76 -33.68 14.49
C ARG A 791 8.44 -33.26 13.19
N LYS A 792 7.99 -32.21 12.49
CA LYS A 792 8.78 -31.66 11.37
C LYS A 792 10.20 -31.31 11.83
N ALA A 793 10.35 -30.78 13.04
CA ALA A 793 11.64 -30.52 13.67
C ALA A 793 12.42 -31.77 14.12
N SER A 794 11.77 -32.92 14.34
CA SER A 794 12.46 -34.17 14.64
C SER A 794 12.81 -34.95 13.37
N VAL A 795 12.04 -34.81 12.29
CA VAL A 795 12.31 -35.48 11.01
C VAL A 795 13.31 -34.68 10.17
N ALA A 796 13.21 -33.35 10.18
CA ALA A 796 14.07 -32.46 9.37
C ALA A 796 15.59 -32.61 9.62
N PRO A 797 16.10 -32.84 10.85
CA PRO A 797 17.53 -33.02 11.10
C PRO A 797 18.15 -34.19 10.33
N TYR A 798 17.35 -35.19 9.95
CA TYR A 798 17.82 -36.37 9.21
C TYR A 798 17.80 -36.17 7.70
N ILE A 799 17.23 -35.07 7.22
CA ILE A 799 17.36 -34.65 5.83
C ILE A 799 18.78 -34.13 5.65
N ARG A 800 19.68 -34.98 5.13
CA ARG A 800 21.05 -34.58 4.79
C ARG A 800 21.00 -33.50 3.71
N THR A 801 21.07 -32.23 4.09
CA THR A 801 21.60 -31.21 3.18
C THR A 801 23.08 -31.56 3.01
N LYS A 802 23.53 -31.93 1.80
CA LYS A 802 24.96 -31.97 1.53
C LYS A 802 25.53 -30.65 2.04
N LYS A 803 26.42 -30.70 3.05
CA LYS A 803 27.33 -29.56 3.22
C LYS A 803 28.03 -29.42 1.87
N PRO A 804 28.03 -28.23 1.25
CA PRO A 804 28.76 -28.01 0.02
C PRO A 804 30.22 -28.45 0.14
#